data_AF-A0A315AQU2-F1
#
_entry.id   AF-A0A315AQU2-F1
#
_cell.length_a   1.000
_cell.length_b   1.000
_cell.length_c   1.000
_cell.angle_alpha   90.00
_cell.angle_beta   90.00
_cell.angle_gamma   90.00
#
_symmetry.space_group_name_H-M   'P 1'
#
loop_
_entity.id
_entity.type
_entity.pdbx_description
1 polymer ?
#
loop_
_entity_poly.entity_id
_entity_poly.type
_entity_poly.pdbx_seq_one_letter_code
_entity_poly.pdbx_strand_id
1 'polypeptide(L)'
;MQNELISIFLPEGFFMLKQTIRLVLLPAAAAVLVACGGGGGGGGGSGSVATTIAGTAATGAPIANAKVYVVDSLGRTPEGQDESTGTALVTTDANGQYALTSTMLNGLTGPFMVRIVGQMLTESGDMGPAVLHAVTAGSGATTVNVTPLTEAHAALTLGAQPSLAYGNSAAMQAVTSARLTDANAKLVSALSNVADFSSNPNFVSDPLDATPGAANSGNARKHDATLDQLSLSVSSGKIILADRNQDESNFGSGPRVEILASSGTVATPAGAITAKATPLNLDRAKAFAERFTTQMRAGCDVETEPTLPASGACDGVTNAASNIFHANFKDKGMSPWRWVRGWLSDAFETTDLTGVSVSVVSTALGSFLADDGQRVYRILLKFSKDSDVVMRQILVADDGTNVKAYGNQKDFFFYMAPRFNHKADASGQYPYYPKYEQGVSIMLKPWFAGQNDVIFGAHVTGAGFPSARQASGAVVNGLTGGTDVNRNGLAAGVEVFDRRTFGCSAYAIDPSVYVERNQATWTGTPGANGIHRWRPDSTTCNPLFDLLRYDVSRDAGYVLPKKGDPYSVTLYLDASKFSPNTSVQPPQGVGAAVNKKNSDGVTKSVLPYTFTYTLAADAFALPDANFDPSTFGFPGVTNETRANLAQLEVGQDLAISWSRNKTTLADGSVFGSFYAGRYMSSYDQWGTYQRTASPLFTYDDGSRSKDYDVSAGQFTVLAPNAANCGLVSSSKYRGGTIVTTALTNTFAATTCGAGNATQYFNQRVRKQYVSDRGRLVATSDKSQILRFSDLISREKDGNLNFCSAYKGFVRSRQAYVQLSDVSGRQLMEMREVWWDYPNKTVYPYAGNSVSDRPNQDTDPLFLANTSDGKLGYTGERGFVHPVQAKQGNQCVPKVW
;
A
#
# COMPACT_ATOMS: atom_id res chain seq x y z
N MET A 1 -36.83 -57.64 -12.11
CA MET A 1 -37.10 -57.06 -13.45
C MET A 1 -35.73 -56.94 -14.11
N GLN A 2 -35.32 -57.91 -14.95
CA GLN A 2 -35.53 -57.93 -16.43
C GLN A 2 -34.70 -56.82 -17.11
N ASN A 3 -33.79 -57.03 -18.08
CA ASN A 3 -33.28 -58.20 -18.84
C ASN A 3 -31.72 -58.04 -18.98
N GLU A 4 -30.81 -59.00 -19.17
CA GLU A 4 -30.66 -60.19 -20.05
C GLU A 4 -30.05 -59.97 -21.46
N LEU A 5 -29.25 -60.96 -21.92
CA LEU A 5 -28.53 -61.21 -23.21
C LEU A 5 -27.03 -60.75 -23.30
N ILE A 6 -25.98 -61.57 -23.50
CA ILE A 6 -25.67 -62.78 -24.34
C ILE A 6 -25.37 -62.37 -25.82
N SER A 7 -24.32 -62.79 -26.58
CA SER A 7 -23.41 -63.98 -26.64
C SER A 7 -22.01 -63.61 -27.21
N ILE A 8 -20.86 -64.21 -26.82
CA ILE A 8 -20.16 -65.40 -27.38
C ILE A 8 -19.73 -65.33 -28.86
N PHE A 9 -18.41 -65.44 -29.15
CA PHE A 9 -17.78 -66.50 -29.99
C PHE A 9 -16.22 -66.40 -30.06
N LEU A 10 -15.55 -67.52 -29.74
CA LEU A 10 -14.17 -67.92 -30.12
C LEU A 10 -14.29 -68.84 -31.39
N PRO A 11 -13.26 -69.53 -31.99
CA PRO A 11 -11.90 -69.87 -31.49
C PRO A 11 -10.75 -69.93 -32.55
N GLU A 12 -9.56 -70.41 -32.13
CA GLU A 12 -8.49 -71.15 -32.88
C GLU A 12 -7.87 -70.50 -34.15
N GLY A 13 -6.64 -70.75 -34.65
CA GLY A 13 -5.47 -71.62 -34.34
C GLY A 13 -4.46 -71.47 -35.53
N PHE A 14 -3.31 -72.14 -35.70
CA PHE A 14 -2.39 -72.95 -34.87
C PHE A 14 -1.08 -73.19 -35.70
N PHE A 15 0.10 -73.44 -35.08
CA PHE A 15 1.39 -73.88 -35.72
C PHE A 15 2.12 -72.90 -36.69
N MET A 16 3.41 -73.04 -37.05
CA MET A 16 4.69 -73.37 -36.34
C MET A 16 5.88 -73.27 -37.35
N LEU A 17 7.14 -73.31 -36.86
CA LEU A 17 8.39 -73.65 -37.61
C LEU A 17 8.87 -72.61 -38.67
N LYS A 18 10.17 -72.39 -38.97
CA LYS A 18 11.46 -73.02 -38.60
C LYS A 18 12.62 -72.00 -38.48
N GLN A 19 13.47 -72.21 -37.46
CA GLN A 19 14.95 -72.16 -37.45
C GLN A 19 15.73 -71.33 -38.50
N THR A 20 16.63 -70.45 -38.05
CA THR A 20 18.09 -70.74 -38.09
C THR A 20 18.88 -69.95 -37.02
N ILE A 21 20.04 -70.48 -36.62
CA ILE A 21 20.87 -70.03 -35.48
C ILE A 21 22.19 -69.45 -35.98
N ARG A 22 22.67 -68.33 -35.39
CA ARG A 22 24.10 -68.12 -35.06
C ARG A 22 24.25 -67.33 -33.75
N LEU A 23 25.12 -67.83 -32.86
CA LEU A 23 25.62 -67.19 -31.63
C LEU A 23 26.45 -65.93 -32.00
N VAL A 24 26.87 -65.00 -31.11
CA VAL A 24 27.64 -65.17 -29.85
C VAL A 24 27.64 -63.87 -29.00
N LEU A 25 27.78 -64.01 -27.66
CA LEU A 25 28.21 -63.06 -26.61
C LEU A 25 27.20 -62.07 -25.93
N LEU A 26 26.95 -62.38 -24.65
CA LEU A 26 26.43 -61.58 -23.51
C LEU A 26 27.59 -60.78 -22.84
N PRO A 27 27.41 -59.80 -21.89
CA PRO A 27 26.39 -59.69 -20.81
C PRO A 27 25.59 -58.37 -20.79
N ALA A 28 24.28 -58.34 -20.47
CA ALA A 28 23.63 -58.59 -19.17
C ALA A 28 23.90 -57.53 -18.07
N ALA A 29 23.01 -56.53 -17.99
CA ALA A 29 22.73 -55.75 -16.78
C ALA A 29 21.19 -55.62 -16.65
N ALA A 30 20.63 -56.08 -15.53
CA ALA A 30 19.18 -56.23 -15.38
C ALA A 30 18.51 -54.96 -14.83
N ALA A 31 17.33 -54.63 -15.37
CA ALA A 31 16.41 -53.69 -14.74
C ALA A 31 15.72 -54.34 -13.53
N VAL A 32 15.49 -53.57 -12.47
CA VAL A 32 14.69 -53.98 -11.31
C VAL A 32 13.53 -53.01 -11.12
N LEU A 33 12.32 -53.56 -11.13
CA LEU A 33 11.08 -52.86 -10.76
C LEU A 33 11.15 -52.38 -9.31
N VAL A 34 10.75 -51.13 -9.06
CA VAL A 34 10.35 -50.70 -7.71
C VAL A 34 8.89 -51.08 -7.53
N ALA A 35 8.64 -52.15 -6.76
CA ALA A 35 7.30 -52.57 -6.38
C ALA A 35 6.86 -51.94 -5.05
N CYS A 36 5.56 -51.72 -4.90
CA CYS A 36 4.94 -51.34 -3.64
C CYS A 36 5.15 -52.44 -2.58
N GLY A 37 5.52 -52.08 -1.35
CA GLY A 37 5.84 -53.04 -0.30
C GLY A 37 5.34 -52.61 1.07
N GLY A 38 4.63 -53.51 1.75
CA GLY A 38 4.25 -53.37 3.16
C GLY A 38 4.51 -54.65 3.94
N GLY A 39 4.90 -54.51 5.21
CA GLY A 39 4.87 -55.56 6.22
C GLY A 39 6.14 -56.44 6.37
N GLY A 40 6.56 -56.64 7.62
CA GLY A 40 7.57 -57.64 8.01
C GLY A 40 8.78 -57.04 8.73
N GLY A 41 8.97 -57.36 10.02
CA GLY A 41 10.08 -56.86 10.83
C GLY A 41 11.22 -57.86 11.01
N GLY A 42 12.41 -57.38 11.39
CA GLY A 42 13.54 -58.24 11.77
C GLY A 42 14.91 -57.55 11.82
N GLY A 43 15.33 -57.13 13.01
CA GLY A 43 16.72 -57.19 13.48
C GLY A 43 17.85 -56.40 12.78
N GLY A 44 18.31 -55.33 13.45
CA GLY A 44 19.76 -55.12 13.68
C GLY A 44 20.62 -54.57 12.53
N GLY A 45 20.68 -53.24 12.40
CA GLY A 45 21.69 -52.57 11.58
C GLY A 45 21.58 -51.04 11.64
N SER A 46 22.31 -50.40 12.55
CA SER A 46 22.27 -48.95 12.76
C SER A 46 23.04 -48.17 11.68
N GLY A 47 22.57 -48.21 10.44
CA GLY A 47 22.93 -47.22 9.42
C GLY A 47 21.87 -46.11 9.40
N SER A 48 22.16 -44.94 9.97
CA SER A 48 21.26 -43.79 9.86
C SER A 48 21.14 -43.37 8.40
N VAL A 49 19.96 -43.57 7.79
CA VAL A 49 19.70 -43.09 6.43
C VAL A 49 19.84 -41.56 6.44
N ALA A 50 20.78 -41.06 5.64
CA ALA A 50 21.09 -39.64 5.58
C ALA A 50 19.89 -38.87 4.96
N THR A 51 19.10 -38.19 5.79
CA THR A 51 17.96 -37.39 5.33
C THR A 51 18.44 -36.16 4.58
N THR A 52 17.90 -35.91 3.39
CA THR A 52 18.09 -34.65 2.66
C THR A 52 16.74 -34.14 2.19
N ILE A 53 16.58 -32.81 2.19
CA ILE A 53 15.35 -32.14 1.77
C ILE A 53 15.73 -31.12 0.71
N ALA A 54 15.25 -31.28 -0.52
CA ALA A 54 15.50 -30.34 -1.60
C ALA A 54 14.20 -30.04 -2.35
N GLY A 55 14.14 -28.94 -3.09
CA GLY A 55 12.97 -28.62 -3.90
C GLY A 55 12.98 -27.19 -4.42
N THR A 56 11.86 -26.78 -5.00
CA THR A 56 11.70 -25.46 -5.62
C THR A 56 10.65 -24.64 -4.87
N ALA A 57 10.99 -23.38 -4.55
CA ALA A 57 10.06 -22.39 -4.02
C ALA A 57 9.50 -21.52 -5.14
N ALA A 58 8.18 -21.55 -5.37
CA ALA A 58 7.57 -20.90 -6.53
C ALA A 58 6.11 -20.48 -6.31
N THR A 59 5.70 -19.41 -6.99
CA THR A 59 4.30 -18.93 -7.12
C THR A 59 3.88 -18.82 -8.60
N GLY A 60 4.43 -19.70 -9.45
CA GLY A 60 4.49 -19.57 -10.92
C GLY A 60 5.74 -18.82 -11.40
N ALA A 61 6.20 -17.85 -10.60
CA ALA A 61 7.56 -17.33 -10.66
C ALA A 61 8.45 -18.04 -9.62
N PRO A 62 9.75 -18.25 -9.90
CA PRO A 62 10.70 -18.74 -8.91
C PRO A 62 10.91 -17.67 -7.82
N ILE A 63 10.81 -18.07 -6.56
CA ILE A 63 11.06 -17.17 -5.42
C ILE A 63 12.56 -17.21 -5.11
N ALA A 64 13.34 -16.33 -5.75
CA ALA A 64 14.78 -16.24 -5.54
C ALA A 64 15.16 -15.54 -4.22
N ASN A 65 16.34 -15.88 -3.67
CA ASN A 65 16.89 -15.32 -2.43
C ASN A 65 15.98 -15.47 -1.18
N ALA A 66 14.99 -16.36 -1.23
CA ALA A 66 14.11 -16.64 -0.12
C ALA A 66 14.86 -17.40 0.98
N LYS A 67 14.66 -16.99 2.22
CA LYS A 67 15.23 -17.62 3.40
C LYS A 67 14.49 -18.92 3.69
N VAL A 68 15.20 -20.04 3.72
CA VAL A 68 14.64 -21.37 3.97
C VAL A 68 14.86 -21.77 5.42
N TYR A 69 13.78 -22.15 6.08
CA TYR A 69 13.74 -22.62 7.45
C TYR A 69 13.06 -24.00 7.52
N VAL A 70 13.41 -24.79 8.53
CA VAL A 70 12.78 -26.10 8.80
C VAL A 70 12.57 -26.30 10.29
N VAL A 71 11.48 -26.99 10.64
CA VAL A 71 11.24 -27.56 11.97
C VAL A 71 10.94 -29.05 11.87
N ASP A 72 11.26 -29.79 12.92
CA ASP A 72 11.00 -31.23 13.04
C ASP A 72 9.69 -31.53 13.78
N SER A 73 9.41 -32.82 13.98
CA SER A 73 8.17 -33.29 14.61
C SER A 73 7.96 -32.86 16.07
N LEU A 74 9.04 -32.45 16.75
CA LEU A 74 9.03 -31.91 18.10
C LEU A 74 9.11 -30.37 18.12
N GLY A 75 9.04 -29.72 16.95
CA GLY A 75 9.18 -28.27 16.81
C GLY A 75 10.63 -27.77 16.91
N ARG A 76 11.62 -28.66 16.89
CA ARG A 76 13.03 -28.30 17.00
C ARG A 76 13.56 -27.77 15.66
N THR A 77 14.43 -26.77 15.73
CA THR A 77 15.14 -26.21 14.57
C THR A 77 16.58 -26.73 14.52
N PRO A 78 17.20 -26.77 13.33
CA PRO A 78 18.64 -27.00 13.19
C PRO A 78 19.52 -25.99 13.94
N GLU A 79 20.73 -26.42 14.28
CA GLU A 79 21.79 -25.52 14.74
C GLU A 79 22.11 -24.47 13.66
N GLY A 80 22.32 -23.21 14.07
CA GLY A 80 22.54 -22.08 13.17
C GLY A 80 21.28 -21.47 12.55
N GLN A 81 20.10 -22.08 12.73
CA GLN A 81 18.82 -21.49 12.32
C GLN A 81 18.20 -20.66 13.44
N ASP A 82 17.88 -19.39 13.16
CA ASP A 82 17.14 -18.52 14.07
C ASP A 82 16.25 -17.52 13.29
N GLU A 83 14.94 -17.75 13.32
CA GLU A 83 13.98 -16.87 12.67
C GLU A 83 13.86 -15.47 13.29
N SER A 84 14.21 -15.31 14.57
CA SER A 84 14.04 -14.04 15.29
C SER A 84 15.08 -13.01 14.83
N THR A 85 16.34 -13.42 14.71
CA THR A 85 17.38 -12.65 14.05
C THR A 85 17.17 -12.61 12.53
N GLY A 86 16.63 -13.70 11.96
CA GLY A 86 16.40 -13.89 10.53
C GLY A 86 17.55 -14.64 9.85
N THR A 87 18.26 -15.47 10.60
CA THR A 87 19.33 -16.37 10.15
C THR A 87 18.72 -17.68 9.66
N ALA A 88 18.86 -17.94 8.36
CA ALA A 88 18.34 -19.12 7.67
C ALA A 88 19.46 -20.11 7.36
N LEU A 89 19.11 -21.38 7.12
CA LEU A 89 20.10 -22.41 6.78
C LEU A 89 20.69 -22.23 5.39
N VAL A 90 19.81 -21.93 4.44
CA VAL A 90 20.13 -21.67 3.04
C VAL A 90 19.18 -20.60 2.51
N THR A 91 19.57 -19.99 1.39
CA THR A 91 18.66 -19.21 0.55
C THR A 91 18.38 -19.95 -0.75
N THR A 92 17.22 -19.71 -1.35
CA THR A 92 16.91 -20.21 -2.69
C THR A 92 17.77 -19.53 -3.75
N ASP A 93 18.10 -20.25 -4.83
CA ASP A 93 18.82 -19.72 -5.98
C ASP A 93 17.93 -18.87 -6.92
N ALA A 94 18.47 -18.43 -8.06
CA ALA A 94 17.74 -17.65 -9.06
C ALA A 94 16.55 -18.40 -9.71
N ASN A 95 16.49 -19.72 -9.58
CA ASN A 95 15.43 -20.60 -10.07
C ASN A 95 14.49 -21.06 -8.93
N GLY A 96 14.65 -20.51 -7.72
CA GLY A 96 13.88 -20.88 -6.52
C GLY A 96 14.32 -22.19 -5.88
N GLN A 97 15.39 -22.83 -6.36
CA GLN A 97 15.85 -24.14 -5.87
C GLN A 97 16.61 -24.00 -4.55
N TYR A 98 16.46 -24.99 -3.67
CA TYR A 98 17.23 -25.11 -2.42
C TYR A 98 17.50 -26.57 -2.05
N ALA A 99 18.49 -26.77 -1.17
CA ALA A 99 18.80 -28.08 -0.59
C ALA A 99 19.27 -27.95 0.87
N LEU A 100 18.70 -28.76 1.74
CA LEU A 100 19.11 -28.98 3.13
C LEU A 100 19.84 -30.32 3.20
N THR A 101 21.11 -30.28 3.60
CA THR A 101 21.97 -31.46 3.67
C THR A 101 21.75 -32.24 4.98
N SER A 102 22.16 -33.50 5.01
CA SER A 102 22.02 -34.33 6.22
C SER A 102 22.84 -33.81 7.41
N THR A 103 23.92 -33.06 7.14
CA THR A 103 24.69 -32.35 8.18
C THR A 103 23.87 -31.22 8.81
N MET A 104 23.09 -30.48 8.00
CA MET A 104 22.19 -29.43 8.49
C MET A 104 21.00 -29.99 9.27
N LEU A 105 20.54 -31.20 8.95
CA LEU A 105 19.38 -31.85 9.59
C LEU A 105 19.76 -32.78 10.75
N ASN A 106 21.00 -32.73 11.22
CA ASN A 106 21.50 -33.62 12.28
C ASN A 106 20.73 -33.42 13.60
N GLY A 107 20.46 -34.53 14.31
CA GLY A 107 19.71 -34.54 15.58
C GLY A 107 18.19 -34.35 15.47
N LEU A 108 17.66 -34.08 14.28
CA LEU A 108 16.23 -33.89 14.04
C LEU A 108 15.53 -35.14 13.51
N THR A 109 14.21 -35.22 13.72
CA THR A 109 13.39 -36.37 13.33
C THR A 109 12.12 -35.95 12.62
N GLY A 110 11.86 -36.54 11.45
CA GLY A 110 10.62 -36.34 10.70
C GLY A 110 9.36 -36.73 11.49
N PRO A 111 8.15 -36.30 11.08
CA PRO A 111 7.86 -35.38 9.97
C PRO A 111 8.53 -34.01 10.08
N PHE A 112 8.81 -33.38 8.94
CA PHE A 112 9.36 -32.03 8.86
C PHE A 112 8.36 -31.05 8.26
N MET A 113 8.45 -29.80 8.69
CA MET A 113 7.78 -28.69 8.04
C MET A 113 8.83 -27.69 7.55
N VAL A 114 8.90 -27.53 6.23
CA VAL A 114 9.76 -26.53 5.59
C VAL A 114 8.96 -25.25 5.41
N ARG A 115 9.63 -24.12 5.55
CA ARG A 115 9.08 -22.79 5.35
C ARG A 115 10.04 -21.94 4.55
N ILE A 116 9.50 -21.17 3.60
CA ILE A 116 10.23 -20.10 2.93
C ILE A 116 9.72 -18.74 3.40
N VAL A 117 10.63 -17.77 3.49
CA VAL A 117 10.32 -16.35 3.68
C VAL A 117 11.07 -15.56 2.61
N GLY A 118 10.33 -15.02 1.65
CA GLY A 118 10.88 -14.26 0.53
C GLY A 118 9.87 -13.26 0.00
N GLN A 119 9.99 -12.93 -1.29
CA GLN A 119 9.06 -12.05 -1.99
C GLN A 119 8.47 -12.77 -3.20
N MET A 120 7.16 -12.70 -3.35
CA MET A 120 6.45 -13.12 -4.56
C MET A 120 6.02 -11.89 -5.35
N LEU A 121 5.73 -12.10 -6.63
CA LEU A 121 5.06 -11.09 -7.43
C LEU A 121 3.55 -11.18 -7.14
N THR A 122 2.95 -10.07 -6.70
CA THR A 122 1.49 -9.97 -6.52
C THR A 122 0.79 -9.95 -7.86
N GLU A 123 -0.52 -10.14 -7.84
CA GLU A 123 -1.38 -9.99 -9.03
C GLU A 123 -1.42 -8.55 -9.56
N SER A 124 -1.12 -7.57 -8.69
CA SER A 124 -0.88 -6.17 -9.05
C SER A 124 0.52 -5.92 -9.62
N GLY A 125 1.36 -6.95 -9.80
CA GLY A 125 2.72 -6.81 -10.33
C GLY A 125 3.72 -6.15 -9.37
N ASP A 126 3.36 -5.92 -8.12
CA ASP A 126 4.24 -5.44 -7.06
C ASP A 126 4.99 -6.62 -6.40
N MET A 127 6.09 -6.34 -5.70
CA MET A 127 6.69 -7.36 -4.83
C MET A 127 5.92 -7.41 -3.51
N GLY A 128 5.29 -8.54 -3.21
CA GLY A 128 4.59 -8.82 -1.97
C GLY A 128 5.29 -9.88 -1.11
N PRO A 129 4.96 -9.98 0.18
CA PRO A 129 5.56 -10.96 1.06
C PRO A 129 5.13 -12.38 0.69
N ALA A 130 6.10 -13.29 0.51
CA ALA A 130 5.87 -14.72 0.32
C ALA A 130 6.28 -15.48 1.58
N VAL A 131 5.32 -16.08 2.27
CA VAL A 131 5.56 -16.92 3.44
C VAL A 131 4.73 -18.17 3.28
N LEU A 132 5.39 -19.23 2.82
CA LEU A 132 4.77 -20.48 2.37
C LEU A 132 5.43 -21.65 3.08
N HIS A 133 4.67 -22.72 3.27
CA HIS A 133 5.07 -23.91 4.00
C HIS A 133 4.82 -25.17 3.17
N ALA A 134 5.51 -26.24 3.56
CA ALA A 134 5.28 -27.59 3.07
C ALA A 134 5.55 -28.59 4.20
N VAL A 135 4.80 -29.68 4.23
CA VAL A 135 4.97 -30.75 5.24
C VAL A 135 5.33 -32.07 4.57
N THR A 136 6.25 -32.81 5.16
CA THR A 136 6.73 -34.11 4.66
C THR A 136 6.91 -35.11 5.79
N ALA A 137 6.75 -36.40 5.51
CA ALA A 137 7.05 -37.48 6.45
C ALA A 137 8.56 -37.59 6.75
N GLY A 138 9.44 -37.16 5.84
CA GLY A 138 10.85 -36.91 6.15
C GLY A 138 11.78 -38.13 6.24
N SER A 139 11.63 -39.13 5.38
CA SER A 139 12.53 -40.30 5.32
C SER A 139 13.42 -40.27 4.08
N GLY A 140 14.75 -40.19 4.26
CA GLY A 140 15.74 -40.27 3.18
C GLY A 140 15.87 -38.97 2.37
N ALA A 141 16.30 -39.10 1.11
CA ALA A 141 16.32 -37.98 0.17
C ALA A 141 14.90 -37.69 -0.33
N THR A 142 14.38 -36.50 -0.04
CA THR A 142 12.99 -36.13 -0.33
C THR A 142 12.93 -34.83 -1.12
N THR A 143 12.09 -34.83 -2.16
CA THR A 143 11.66 -33.58 -2.82
C THR A 143 10.53 -32.98 -1.99
N VAL A 144 10.65 -31.69 -1.67
CA VAL A 144 9.66 -30.89 -0.96
C VAL A 144 9.64 -29.53 -1.66
N ASN A 145 8.67 -29.30 -2.54
CA ASN A 145 8.46 -27.97 -3.10
C ASN A 145 7.80 -27.06 -2.06
N VAL A 146 7.90 -25.74 -2.21
CA VAL A 146 7.24 -24.77 -1.32
C VAL A 146 6.48 -23.74 -2.14
N THR A 147 5.17 -23.91 -2.25
CA THR A 147 4.31 -23.23 -3.22
C THR A 147 2.92 -22.95 -2.63
N PRO A 148 2.06 -22.13 -3.28
CA PRO A 148 0.64 -22.03 -2.92
C PRO A 148 -0.10 -23.37 -2.78
N LEU A 149 0.30 -24.39 -3.56
CA LEU A 149 -0.30 -25.72 -3.49
C LEU A 149 0.18 -26.49 -2.26
N THR A 150 1.45 -26.35 -1.87
CA THR A 150 1.95 -27.00 -0.65
C THR A 150 1.48 -26.29 0.63
N GLU A 151 1.20 -24.98 0.57
CA GLU A 151 0.55 -24.23 1.66
C GLU A 151 -0.87 -24.78 1.90
N ALA A 152 -1.66 -24.94 0.83
CA ALA A 152 -2.99 -25.55 0.88
C ALA A 152 -2.94 -27.02 1.35
N HIS A 153 -1.98 -27.80 0.84
CA HIS A 153 -1.75 -29.19 1.25
C HIS A 153 -1.34 -29.32 2.72
N ALA A 154 -0.48 -28.43 3.21
CA ALA A 154 -0.08 -28.37 4.61
C ALA A 154 -1.28 -28.08 5.51
N ALA A 155 -2.15 -27.13 5.15
CA ALA A 155 -3.35 -26.84 5.93
C ALA A 155 -4.32 -28.03 5.99
N LEU A 156 -4.53 -28.74 4.88
CA LEU A 156 -5.33 -29.97 4.84
C LEU A 156 -4.70 -31.10 5.69
N THR A 157 -3.38 -31.27 5.60
CA THR A 157 -2.61 -32.29 6.35
C THR A 157 -2.62 -32.02 7.86
N LEU A 158 -2.43 -30.76 8.27
CA LEU A 158 -2.36 -30.36 9.68
C LEU A 158 -3.75 -30.29 10.31
N GLY A 159 -4.76 -29.76 9.59
CA GLY A 159 -6.03 -29.35 10.19
C GLY A 159 -5.88 -28.03 10.98
N ALA A 160 -4.90 -27.20 10.59
CA ALA A 160 -4.60 -25.91 11.20
C ALA A 160 -3.97 -24.98 10.14
N GLN A 161 -3.97 -23.68 10.39
CA GLN A 161 -3.24 -22.71 9.55
C GLN A 161 -1.73 -23.00 9.62
N PRO A 162 -1.02 -23.23 8.49
CA PRO A 162 0.39 -23.63 8.51
C PRO A 162 1.28 -22.62 9.24
N SER A 163 1.00 -21.32 9.07
CA SER A 163 1.68 -20.22 9.75
C SER A 163 1.56 -20.22 11.29
N LEU A 164 0.53 -20.88 11.84
CA LEU A 164 0.30 -21.05 13.29
C LEU A 164 0.75 -22.43 13.80
N ALA A 165 0.77 -23.43 12.91
CA ALA A 165 1.23 -24.78 13.20
C ALA A 165 2.76 -24.91 13.19
N TYR A 166 3.45 -24.00 12.50
CA TYR A 166 4.91 -24.02 12.37
C TYR A 166 5.61 -23.93 13.74
N GLY A 167 6.40 -24.96 14.07
CA GLY A 167 7.08 -25.10 15.37
C GLY A 167 6.21 -25.68 16.49
N ASN A 168 4.92 -25.93 16.24
CA ASN A 168 4.01 -26.54 17.22
C ASN A 168 4.05 -28.07 17.11
N SER A 169 4.69 -28.73 18.07
CA SER A 169 4.82 -30.20 18.11
C SER A 169 3.48 -30.95 18.15
N ALA A 170 2.44 -30.38 18.76
CA ALA A 170 1.10 -30.98 18.77
C ALA A 170 0.43 -30.91 17.39
N ALA A 171 0.68 -29.85 16.62
CA ALA A 171 0.22 -29.78 15.23
C ALA A 171 1.00 -30.74 14.33
N MET A 172 2.31 -30.89 14.55
CA MET A 172 3.16 -31.81 13.77
C MET A 172 2.80 -33.29 13.96
N GLN A 173 2.20 -33.68 15.09
CA GLN A 173 1.66 -35.04 15.29
C GLN A 173 0.54 -35.41 14.31
N ALA A 174 -0.12 -34.44 13.67
CA ALA A 174 -1.10 -34.70 12.61
C ALA A 174 -0.46 -35.23 11.31
N VAL A 175 0.82 -34.96 11.08
CA VAL A 175 1.49 -35.27 9.81
C VAL A 175 1.80 -36.77 9.73
N THR A 176 0.91 -37.50 9.05
CA THR A 176 1.00 -38.94 8.80
C THR A 176 0.88 -39.22 7.30
N SER A 177 1.44 -40.33 6.82
CA SER A 177 1.36 -40.72 5.39
C SER A 177 -0.09 -40.79 4.88
N ALA A 178 -1.03 -41.20 5.73
CA ALA A 178 -2.47 -41.21 5.42
C ALA A 178 -3.01 -39.79 5.23
N ARG A 179 -2.75 -38.84 6.14
CA ARG A 179 -3.21 -37.45 6.01
C ARG A 179 -2.52 -36.69 4.88
N LEU A 180 -1.23 -36.95 4.62
CA LEU A 180 -0.51 -36.42 3.45
C LEU A 180 -1.15 -36.88 2.13
N THR A 181 -1.57 -38.15 2.06
CA THR A 181 -2.24 -38.72 0.87
C THR A 181 -3.65 -38.18 0.70
N ASP A 182 -4.46 -38.12 1.78
CA ASP A 182 -5.81 -37.55 1.77
C ASP A 182 -5.81 -36.06 1.39
N ALA A 183 -4.90 -35.26 1.96
CA ALA A 183 -4.71 -33.85 1.61
C ALA A 183 -4.39 -33.68 0.12
N ASN A 184 -3.51 -34.51 -0.43
CA ASN A 184 -3.17 -34.46 -1.85
C ASN A 184 -4.36 -34.89 -2.73
N ALA A 185 -5.09 -35.95 -2.38
CA ALA A 185 -6.27 -36.41 -3.12
C ALA A 185 -7.39 -35.36 -3.14
N LYS A 186 -7.65 -34.70 -2.01
CA LYS A 186 -8.59 -33.55 -1.91
C LYS A 186 -8.19 -32.41 -2.84
N LEU A 187 -6.90 -32.04 -2.84
CA LEU A 187 -6.40 -30.93 -3.66
C LEU A 187 -6.40 -31.27 -5.16
N VAL A 188 -6.01 -32.48 -5.55
CA VAL A 188 -6.08 -32.97 -6.94
C VAL A 188 -7.53 -32.98 -7.45
N SER A 189 -8.47 -33.45 -6.63
CA SER A 189 -9.91 -33.42 -6.97
C SER A 189 -10.39 -31.98 -7.21
N ALA A 190 -10.07 -31.06 -6.29
CA ALA A 190 -10.47 -29.65 -6.36
C ALA A 190 -9.83 -28.88 -7.53
N LEU A 191 -8.64 -29.29 -7.99
CA LEU A 191 -7.88 -28.62 -9.06
C LEU A 191 -7.92 -29.36 -10.41
N SER A 192 -8.76 -30.39 -10.54
CA SER A 192 -8.83 -31.27 -11.73
C SER A 192 -9.03 -30.55 -13.07
N ASN A 193 -9.62 -29.34 -13.08
CA ASN A 193 -9.78 -28.53 -14.30
C ASN A 193 -8.50 -27.78 -14.74
N VAL A 194 -7.57 -27.48 -13.83
CA VAL A 194 -6.29 -26.78 -14.12
C VAL A 194 -5.07 -27.71 -14.12
N ALA A 195 -5.15 -28.82 -13.39
CA ALA A 195 -4.08 -29.80 -13.24
C ALA A 195 -3.98 -30.73 -14.47
N ASP A 196 -3.30 -30.27 -15.52
CA ASP A 196 -3.01 -31.05 -16.73
C ASP A 196 -1.88 -32.09 -16.49
N PHE A 197 -2.20 -33.18 -15.79
CA PHE A 197 -1.30 -34.33 -15.58
C PHE A 197 -1.91 -35.63 -16.13
N SER A 198 -1.06 -36.55 -16.61
CA SER A 198 -1.48 -37.87 -17.11
C SER A 198 -1.85 -38.87 -16.00
N SER A 199 -1.57 -38.51 -14.75
CA SER A 199 -1.82 -39.27 -13.52
C SER A 199 -1.93 -38.28 -12.37
N ASN A 200 -2.60 -38.63 -11.27
CA ASN A 200 -2.73 -37.75 -10.10
C ASN A 200 -1.34 -37.29 -9.62
N PRO A 201 -1.03 -35.99 -9.62
CA PRO A 201 0.26 -35.48 -9.16
C PRO A 201 0.38 -35.52 -7.64
N ASN A 202 1.60 -35.55 -7.12
CA ASN A 202 1.91 -35.20 -5.74
C ASN A 202 2.51 -33.79 -5.68
N PHE A 203 1.70 -32.80 -5.28
CA PHE A 203 2.11 -31.40 -5.28
C PHE A 203 3.26 -31.07 -4.31
N VAL A 204 3.58 -31.95 -3.36
CA VAL A 204 4.74 -31.78 -2.47
C VAL A 204 6.01 -32.35 -3.07
N SER A 205 5.97 -33.58 -3.59
CA SER A 205 7.19 -34.35 -3.95
C SER A 205 7.44 -34.57 -5.44
N ASP A 206 6.48 -34.29 -6.32
CA ASP A 206 6.75 -34.35 -7.75
C ASP A 206 7.70 -33.21 -8.13
N PRO A 207 8.64 -33.42 -9.08
CA PRO A 207 9.53 -32.36 -9.55
C PRO A 207 8.75 -31.09 -9.96
N LEU A 208 9.37 -29.93 -9.78
CA LEU A 208 8.82 -28.63 -10.17
C LEU A 208 9.88 -27.80 -10.87
N ASP A 209 9.57 -27.33 -12.08
CA ASP A 209 10.45 -26.50 -12.91
C ASP A 209 9.84 -25.12 -13.14
N ALA A 210 10.18 -24.18 -12.26
CA ALA A 210 9.84 -22.76 -12.34
C ALA A 210 10.86 -21.95 -13.17
N THR A 211 11.74 -22.60 -13.94
CA THR A 211 12.81 -21.91 -14.67
C THR A 211 12.21 -21.00 -15.76
N PRO A 212 12.57 -19.70 -15.79
CA PRO A 212 12.08 -18.75 -16.79
C PRO A 212 12.25 -19.24 -18.24
N GLY A 213 11.17 -19.27 -19.01
CA GLY A 213 11.20 -19.57 -20.44
C GLY A 213 11.49 -21.03 -20.81
N ALA A 214 11.45 -21.97 -19.85
CA ALA A 214 11.67 -23.39 -20.12
C ALA A 214 10.63 -23.97 -21.10
N ALA A 215 11.11 -24.56 -22.21
CA ALA A 215 10.28 -25.05 -23.31
C ALA A 215 9.70 -26.47 -23.11
N ASN A 216 10.01 -27.12 -21.99
CA ASN A 216 9.72 -28.54 -21.77
C ASN A 216 8.27 -28.77 -21.33
N SER A 217 7.54 -29.68 -21.98
CA SER A 217 6.14 -30.04 -21.64
C SER A 217 6.01 -31.14 -20.56
N GLY A 218 7.10 -31.49 -19.88
CA GLY A 218 7.14 -32.55 -18.87
C GLY A 218 6.36 -32.23 -17.59
N ASN A 219 6.14 -33.24 -16.74
CA ASN A 219 5.36 -33.11 -15.51
C ASN A 219 5.86 -31.98 -14.57
N ALA A 220 7.17 -31.73 -14.54
CA ALA A 220 7.75 -30.63 -13.75
C ALA A 220 7.28 -29.24 -14.19
N ARG A 221 7.08 -29.03 -15.50
CA ARG A 221 6.53 -27.79 -16.05
C ARG A 221 5.00 -27.78 -15.99
N LYS A 222 4.33 -28.94 -16.05
CA LYS A 222 2.87 -29.04 -15.80
C LYS A 222 2.52 -28.66 -14.36
N HIS A 223 3.39 -28.99 -13.41
CA HIS A 223 3.30 -28.55 -12.01
C HIS A 223 3.38 -27.02 -11.90
N ASP A 224 4.43 -26.39 -12.43
CA ASP A 224 4.54 -24.93 -12.43
C ASP A 224 3.42 -24.25 -13.23
N ALA A 225 3.01 -24.82 -14.37
CA ALA A 225 1.86 -24.33 -15.14
C ALA A 225 0.51 -24.45 -14.40
N THR A 226 0.43 -25.25 -13.34
CA THR A 226 -0.74 -25.26 -12.43
C THR A 226 -0.66 -24.08 -11.46
N LEU A 227 0.54 -23.72 -10.98
CA LEU A 227 0.77 -22.51 -10.18
C LEU A 227 0.53 -21.23 -10.98
N ASP A 228 0.97 -21.21 -12.24
CA ASP A 228 0.79 -20.07 -13.14
C ASP A 228 -0.70 -19.70 -13.30
N GLN A 229 -1.62 -20.66 -13.19
CA GLN A 229 -3.08 -20.43 -13.29
C GLN A 229 -3.74 -19.94 -11.99
N LEU A 230 -3.03 -19.89 -10.85
CA LEU A 230 -3.63 -19.70 -9.53
C LEU A 230 -3.05 -18.50 -8.77
N SER A 231 -3.94 -17.63 -8.29
CA SER A 231 -3.65 -16.58 -7.32
C SER A 231 -3.86 -17.09 -5.90
N LEU A 232 -3.00 -16.68 -4.95
CA LEU A 232 -3.07 -17.07 -3.54
C LEU A 232 -3.55 -15.91 -2.67
N SER A 233 -4.52 -16.17 -1.78
CA SER A 233 -4.79 -15.30 -0.63
C SER A 233 -5.11 -16.11 0.63
N VAL A 234 -4.88 -15.50 1.80
CA VAL A 234 -5.18 -16.09 3.12
C VAL A 234 -6.04 -15.09 3.88
N SER A 235 -7.18 -15.55 4.40
CA SER A 235 -8.22 -14.70 5.00
C SER A 235 -9.09 -15.52 5.95
N SER A 236 -9.31 -15.01 7.16
CA SER A 236 -10.37 -15.51 8.05
C SER A 236 -10.29 -17.02 8.31
N GLY A 237 -9.06 -17.55 8.51
CA GLY A 237 -8.81 -18.98 8.71
C GLY A 237 -8.86 -19.86 7.44
N LYS A 238 -9.05 -19.28 6.26
CA LYS A 238 -9.05 -19.98 4.96
C LYS A 238 -7.81 -19.67 4.13
N ILE A 239 -7.35 -20.65 3.36
CA ILE A 239 -6.46 -20.44 2.20
C ILE A 239 -7.33 -20.47 0.94
N ILE A 240 -7.11 -19.53 0.03
CA ILE A 240 -7.91 -19.34 -1.17
C ILE A 240 -6.98 -19.40 -2.38
N LEU A 241 -7.28 -20.30 -3.31
CA LEU A 241 -6.63 -20.43 -4.61
C LEU A 241 -7.61 -19.94 -5.68
N ALA A 242 -7.48 -18.70 -6.13
CA ALA A 242 -8.36 -18.10 -7.13
C ALA A 242 -7.84 -18.35 -8.55
N ASP A 243 -8.77 -18.59 -9.48
CA ASP A 243 -8.47 -18.76 -10.90
C ASP A 243 -7.94 -17.44 -11.50
N ARG A 244 -6.83 -17.46 -12.27
CA ARG A 244 -6.30 -16.29 -12.98
C ARG A 244 -6.92 -16.05 -14.37
N ASN A 245 -7.84 -16.90 -14.84
CA ASN A 245 -8.59 -16.69 -16.10
C ASN A 245 -9.78 -15.73 -15.96
N GLN A 246 -9.62 -14.71 -15.11
CA GLN A 246 -10.59 -13.64 -14.83
C GLN A 246 -9.83 -12.35 -14.48
N ASP A 247 -10.52 -11.20 -14.52
CA ASP A 247 -9.97 -9.95 -14.00
C ASP A 247 -9.63 -10.08 -12.50
N GLU A 248 -8.56 -9.41 -12.06
CA GLU A 248 -8.13 -9.38 -10.65
C GLU A 248 -9.25 -8.89 -9.70
N SER A 249 -10.16 -8.03 -10.18
CA SER A 249 -11.32 -7.57 -9.42
C SER A 249 -12.25 -8.70 -8.98
N ASN A 250 -12.21 -9.83 -9.69
CA ASN A 250 -13.12 -10.96 -9.53
C ASN A 250 -12.54 -12.08 -8.66
N PHE A 251 -11.25 -12.04 -8.27
CA PHE A 251 -10.65 -13.07 -7.42
C PHE A 251 -11.36 -13.24 -6.06
N GLY A 252 -12.06 -12.20 -5.57
CA GLY A 252 -12.88 -12.26 -4.35
C GLY A 252 -14.27 -12.88 -4.51
N SER A 253 -14.79 -13.03 -5.73
CA SER A 253 -16.19 -13.40 -6.01
C SER A 253 -16.39 -14.52 -7.04
N GLY A 254 -15.47 -14.68 -7.99
CA GLY A 254 -15.49 -15.69 -9.03
C GLY A 254 -14.76 -17.00 -8.68
N PRO A 255 -14.52 -17.86 -9.70
CA PRO A 255 -13.98 -19.20 -9.56
C PRO A 255 -12.70 -19.29 -8.73
N ARG A 256 -12.69 -20.26 -7.81
CA ARG A 256 -11.61 -20.49 -6.84
C ARG A 256 -11.74 -21.85 -6.16
N VAL A 257 -10.78 -22.18 -5.29
CA VAL A 257 -10.84 -23.26 -4.30
C VAL A 257 -10.59 -22.65 -2.92
N GLU A 258 -11.43 -22.97 -1.94
CA GLU A 258 -11.29 -22.52 -0.56
C GLU A 258 -10.96 -23.70 0.36
N ILE A 259 -9.82 -23.63 1.04
CA ILE A 259 -9.38 -24.60 2.06
C ILE A 259 -9.71 -24.03 3.43
N LEU A 260 -10.58 -24.69 4.19
CA LEU A 260 -10.83 -24.38 5.60
C LEU A 260 -9.77 -25.10 6.42
N ALA A 261 -8.76 -24.36 6.86
CA ALA A 261 -7.61 -24.94 7.52
C ALA A 261 -7.98 -25.67 8.83
N SER A 262 -8.84 -25.07 9.65
CA SER A 262 -9.28 -25.62 10.94
C SER A 262 -10.03 -26.96 10.88
N SER A 263 -10.63 -27.30 9.73
CA SER A 263 -11.34 -28.56 9.51
C SER A 263 -10.60 -29.53 8.58
N GLY A 264 -9.50 -29.11 7.94
CA GLY A 264 -8.80 -29.92 6.94
C GLY A 264 -9.68 -30.30 5.74
N THR A 265 -10.60 -29.41 5.35
CA THR A 265 -11.57 -29.62 4.27
C THR A 265 -11.44 -28.57 3.17
N VAL A 266 -11.78 -28.97 1.95
CA VAL A 266 -12.07 -28.06 0.84
C VAL A 266 -13.56 -27.71 0.91
N ALA A 267 -13.91 -26.42 0.93
CA ALA A 267 -15.29 -25.99 0.81
C ALA A 267 -15.72 -25.95 -0.65
N THR A 268 -17.00 -26.24 -0.89
CA THR A 268 -17.63 -26.08 -2.21
C THR A 268 -17.52 -24.60 -2.63
N PRO A 269 -16.83 -24.28 -3.74
CA PRO A 269 -16.47 -22.91 -4.05
C PRO A 269 -17.60 -22.10 -4.69
N ALA A 270 -17.42 -20.78 -4.74
CA ALA A 270 -18.19 -19.87 -5.57
C ALA A 270 -17.82 -20.06 -7.05
N GLY A 271 -18.40 -21.08 -7.69
CA GLY A 271 -18.09 -21.46 -9.07
C GLY A 271 -16.86 -22.37 -9.19
N ALA A 272 -16.86 -23.24 -10.19
CA ALA A 272 -15.75 -24.16 -10.46
C ALA A 272 -14.61 -23.44 -11.19
N ILE A 273 -13.36 -23.70 -10.79
CA ILE A 273 -12.16 -23.24 -11.51
C ILE A 273 -12.25 -23.67 -12.97
N THR A 274 -11.92 -22.75 -13.89
CA THR A 274 -12.03 -22.96 -15.33
C THR A 274 -10.93 -23.88 -15.86
N ALA A 275 -11.12 -24.41 -17.07
CA ALA A 275 -10.09 -25.20 -17.73
C ALA A 275 -8.88 -24.31 -18.08
N LYS A 276 -7.67 -24.84 -17.91
CA LYS A 276 -6.41 -24.17 -18.24
C LYS A 276 -6.46 -23.52 -19.64
N ALA A 277 -6.34 -22.20 -19.69
CA ALA A 277 -6.37 -21.47 -20.95
C ALA A 277 -5.15 -21.78 -21.83
N THR A 278 -5.33 -21.76 -23.16
CA THR A 278 -4.23 -21.88 -24.12
C THR A 278 -3.21 -20.75 -23.88
N PRO A 279 -1.93 -21.05 -23.56
CA PRO A 279 -0.92 -20.03 -23.34
C PRO A 279 -0.70 -19.14 -24.56
N LEU A 280 -0.20 -17.93 -24.33
CA LEU A 280 0.23 -17.07 -25.43
C LEU A 280 1.43 -17.69 -26.15
N ASN A 281 1.48 -17.57 -27.48
CA ASN A 281 2.57 -18.09 -28.30
C ASN A 281 3.92 -17.51 -27.84
N LEU A 282 4.84 -18.41 -27.46
CA LEU A 282 6.11 -18.04 -26.82
C LEU A 282 7.00 -17.19 -27.73
N ASP A 283 7.06 -17.48 -29.03
CA ASP A 283 7.97 -16.77 -29.94
C ASP A 283 7.46 -15.36 -30.26
N ARG A 284 6.14 -15.16 -30.38
CA ARG A 284 5.54 -13.82 -30.48
C ARG A 284 5.68 -13.03 -29.17
N ALA A 285 5.67 -13.69 -28.01
CA ALA A 285 5.99 -13.07 -26.73
C ALA A 285 7.47 -12.67 -26.62
N LYS A 286 8.41 -13.51 -27.10
CA LYS A 286 9.84 -13.18 -27.19
C LYS A 286 10.09 -11.99 -28.11
N ALA A 287 9.47 -11.96 -29.30
CA ALA A 287 9.55 -10.83 -30.23
C ALA A 287 9.02 -9.53 -29.61
N PHE A 288 8.00 -9.59 -28.75
CA PHE A 288 7.53 -8.45 -27.96
C PHE A 288 8.57 -7.96 -26.95
N ALA A 289 9.19 -8.86 -26.17
CA ALA A 289 10.26 -8.52 -25.25
C ALA A 289 11.52 -7.96 -25.96
N GLU A 290 11.82 -8.45 -27.16
CA GLU A 290 12.91 -7.96 -28.01
C GLU A 290 12.65 -6.55 -28.53
N ARG A 291 11.43 -6.22 -28.97
CA ARG A 291 11.04 -4.83 -29.30
C ARG A 291 11.22 -3.91 -28.09
N PHE A 292 10.77 -4.36 -26.90
CA PHE A 292 10.93 -3.61 -25.66
C PHE A 292 12.41 -3.32 -25.34
N THR A 293 13.26 -4.35 -25.40
CA THR A 293 14.71 -4.26 -25.22
C THR A 293 15.37 -3.33 -26.23
N THR A 294 14.95 -3.38 -27.49
CA THR A 294 15.51 -2.57 -28.58
C THR A 294 15.25 -1.09 -28.34
N GLN A 295 14.02 -0.73 -27.95
CA GLN A 295 13.64 0.65 -27.68
C GLN A 295 14.27 1.18 -26.38
N MET A 296 14.32 0.36 -25.32
CA MET A 296 15.06 0.70 -24.09
C MET A 296 16.56 0.90 -24.33
N ARG A 297 17.17 0.21 -25.31
CA ARG A 297 18.57 0.44 -25.70
C ARG A 297 18.76 1.73 -26.51
N ALA A 298 17.76 2.15 -27.29
CA ALA A 298 17.81 3.41 -28.04
C ALA A 298 17.71 4.65 -27.14
N GLY A 299 17.02 4.52 -26.00
CA GLY A 299 16.92 5.55 -24.96
C GLY A 299 15.54 5.54 -24.30
N CYS A 300 15.51 5.67 -22.97
CA CYS A 300 14.26 5.88 -22.23
C CYS A 300 14.51 6.61 -20.91
N ASP A 301 14.30 7.92 -20.88
CA ASP A 301 14.19 8.68 -19.64
C ASP A 301 12.73 9.07 -19.36
N VAL A 302 12.28 8.81 -18.13
CA VAL A 302 10.95 9.13 -17.59
C VAL A 302 11.02 10.08 -16.39
N GLU A 303 11.99 11.00 -16.36
CA GLU A 303 12.00 12.15 -15.45
C GLU A 303 10.81 13.09 -15.72
N THR A 304 10.61 13.48 -16.99
CA THR A 304 9.54 14.40 -17.40
C THR A 304 8.52 13.70 -18.29
N GLU A 305 7.23 13.86 -17.95
CA GLU A 305 6.14 13.35 -18.76
C GLU A 305 5.97 14.21 -20.03
N PRO A 306 5.92 13.60 -21.23
CA PRO A 306 5.79 14.35 -22.47
C PRO A 306 4.46 15.08 -22.55
N THR A 307 4.50 16.33 -23.02
CA THR A 307 3.29 17.10 -23.37
C THR A 307 3.03 16.93 -24.87
N LEU A 308 1.95 16.24 -25.22
CA LEU A 308 1.58 16.05 -26.62
C LEU A 308 1.40 17.42 -27.32
N PRO A 309 1.94 17.61 -28.53
CA PRO A 309 2.48 16.60 -29.46
C PRO A 309 4.00 16.33 -29.35
N ALA A 310 4.71 16.86 -28.34
CA ALA A 310 6.16 16.66 -28.24
C ALA A 310 6.53 15.23 -27.80
N SER A 311 7.52 14.63 -28.47
CA SER A 311 8.07 13.34 -28.11
C SER A 311 8.97 13.46 -26.87
N GLY A 312 8.79 12.56 -25.90
CA GLY A 312 9.64 12.46 -24.72
C GLY A 312 10.88 11.60 -24.97
N ALA A 313 11.83 11.62 -24.03
CA ALA A 313 13.06 10.82 -24.09
C ALA A 313 12.83 9.29 -24.01
N CYS A 314 11.59 8.84 -23.77
CA CYS A 314 11.16 7.44 -23.81
C CYS A 314 10.09 7.16 -24.89
N ASP A 315 9.89 8.07 -25.87
CA ASP A 315 8.84 7.91 -26.89
C ASP A 315 8.99 6.61 -27.70
N GLY A 316 10.23 6.17 -27.97
CA GLY A 316 10.50 4.88 -28.62
C GLY A 316 9.86 3.68 -27.92
N VAL A 317 9.65 3.73 -26.60
CA VAL A 317 8.93 2.70 -25.84
C VAL A 317 7.44 3.00 -25.76
N THR A 318 7.06 4.25 -25.48
CA THR A 318 5.67 4.62 -25.12
C THR A 318 4.75 4.86 -26.31
N ASN A 319 5.30 5.09 -27.50
CA ASN A 319 4.56 5.36 -28.73
C ASN A 319 3.93 4.07 -29.31
N ALA A 320 2.67 4.15 -29.73
CA ALA A 320 1.95 3.03 -30.33
C ALA A 320 2.61 2.53 -31.65
N ALA A 321 3.32 3.41 -32.38
CA ALA A 321 4.06 3.05 -33.58
C ALA A 321 5.13 1.96 -33.34
N SER A 322 5.69 1.89 -32.13
CA SER A 322 6.69 0.88 -31.75
C SER A 322 6.10 -0.52 -31.53
N ASN A 323 4.77 -0.68 -31.59
CA ASN A 323 4.06 -1.93 -31.36
C ASN A 323 4.46 -2.61 -30.02
N ILE A 324 4.77 -1.80 -29.01
CA ILE A 324 4.96 -2.23 -27.62
C ILE A 324 3.63 -2.07 -26.88
N PHE A 325 3.10 -0.85 -26.82
CA PHE A 325 1.76 -0.58 -26.30
C PHE A 325 0.73 -0.60 -27.43
N HIS A 326 -0.45 -1.12 -27.15
CA HIS A 326 -1.61 -1.00 -28.03
C HIS A 326 -2.11 0.45 -28.06
N ALA A 327 -2.72 0.88 -29.17
CA ALA A 327 -3.24 2.25 -29.29
C ALA A 327 -4.34 2.55 -28.24
N ASN A 328 -5.11 1.53 -27.86
CA ASN A 328 -6.12 1.57 -26.80
C ASN A 328 -5.56 1.06 -25.46
N PHE A 329 -4.26 1.16 -25.18
CA PHE A 329 -3.71 0.68 -23.91
C PHE A 329 -4.36 1.42 -22.72
N LYS A 330 -4.93 0.65 -21.81
CA LYS A 330 -5.53 1.13 -20.56
C LYS A 330 -5.30 0.09 -19.47
N ASP A 331 -4.45 0.43 -18.51
CA ASP A 331 -4.25 -0.38 -17.31
C ASP A 331 -4.53 0.49 -16.08
N LYS A 332 -5.68 0.29 -15.43
CA LYS A 332 -6.13 1.07 -14.26
C LYS A 332 -6.00 2.60 -14.50
N GLY A 333 -6.37 3.02 -15.71
CA GLY A 333 -6.33 4.39 -16.21
C GLY A 333 -4.95 4.94 -16.59
N MET A 334 -3.87 4.18 -16.47
CA MET A 334 -2.52 4.64 -16.79
C MET A 334 -2.29 4.78 -18.30
N SER A 335 -1.56 5.83 -18.69
CA SER A 335 -0.92 5.92 -20.01
C SER A 335 0.28 4.98 -20.11
N PRO A 336 0.79 4.67 -21.31
CA PRO A 336 2.05 3.92 -21.50
C PRO A 336 3.22 4.52 -20.70
N TRP A 337 3.36 5.85 -20.72
CA TRP A 337 4.40 6.55 -19.95
C TRP A 337 4.21 6.39 -18.44
N ARG A 338 2.97 6.51 -17.93
CA ARG A 338 2.67 6.30 -16.50
C ARG A 338 2.93 4.86 -16.06
N TRP A 339 2.66 3.88 -16.93
CA TRP A 339 2.97 2.48 -16.68
C TRP A 339 4.50 2.28 -16.56
N VAL A 340 5.28 2.71 -17.56
CA VAL A 340 6.75 2.64 -17.52
C VAL A 340 7.32 3.36 -16.31
N ARG A 341 6.79 4.55 -15.97
CA ARG A 341 7.23 5.32 -14.80
C ARG A 341 6.96 4.60 -13.49
N GLY A 342 5.70 4.21 -13.24
CA GLY A 342 5.29 3.65 -11.96
C GLY A 342 5.72 2.20 -11.73
N TRP A 343 5.87 1.40 -12.80
CA TRP A 343 6.08 -0.04 -12.68
C TRP A 343 7.53 -0.46 -12.91
N LEU A 344 8.30 0.31 -13.70
CA LEU A 344 9.72 0.03 -13.96
C LEU A 344 10.62 1.08 -13.30
N SER A 345 10.44 2.36 -13.58
CA SER A 345 11.34 3.42 -13.08
C SER A 345 11.31 3.59 -11.56
N ASP A 346 10.13 3.62 -10.94
CA ASP A 346 10.03 3.65 -9.47
C ASP A 346 10.52 2.32 -8.82
N ALA A 347 10.66 1.23 -9.59
CA ALA A 347 11.13 -0.08 -9.11
C ALA A 347 12.64 -0.29 -9.24
N PHE A 348 13.27 0.25 -10.30
CA PHE A 348 14.72 0.38 -10.45
C PHE A 348 15.27 1.64 -9.73
N GLU A 349 14.41 2.40 -9.05
CA GLU A 349 14.74 3.63 -8.32
C GLU A 349 15.49 4.69 -9.16
N THR A 350 15.22 4.74 -10.47
CA THR A 350 15.92 5.58 -11.44
C THR A 350 14.97 6.13 -12.50
N THR A 351 15.19 7.35 -12.97
CA THR A 351 14.44 7.97 -14.08
C THR A 351 14.87 7.42 -15.44
N ASP A 352 16.15 7.08 -15.58
CA ASP A 352 16.76 6.58 -16.80
C ASP A 352 16.69 5.04 -16.86
N LEU A 353 15.90 4.53 -17.80
CA LEU A 353 15.75 3.11 -18.12
C LEU A 353 16.57 2.71 -19.35
N THR A 354 17.47 3.56 -19.83
CA THR A 354 18.34 3.25 -20.96
C THR A 354 19.18 2.01 -20.67
N GLY A 355 19.22 1.09 -21.64
CA GLY A 355 19.95 -0.17 -21.54
C GLY A 355 19.21 -1.31 -20.82
N VAL A 356 18.01 -1.08 -20.27
CA VAL A 356 17.19 -2.16 -19.68
C VAL A 356 16.91 -3.25 -20.72
N SER A 357 17.26 -4.48 -20.37
CA SER A 357 16.96 -5.69 -21.15
C SER A 357 15.69 -6.37 -20.64
N VAL A 358 14.94 -7.03 -21.54
CA VAL A 358 13.65 -7.65 -21.23
C VAL A 358 13.60 -9.08 -21.78
N SER A 359 13.18 -10.03 -20.96
CA SER A 359 12.96 -11.43 -21.36
C SER A 359 11.65 -12.00 -20.83
N VAL A 360 11.10 -12.99 -21.53
CA VAL A 360 9.85 -13.68 -21.14
C VAL A 360 10.16 -14.77 -20.12
N VAL A 361 9.42 -14.78 -19.01
CA VAL A 361 9.51 -15.79 -17.95
C VAL A 361 8.40 -16.85 -18.13
N SER A 362 7.15 -16.41 -18.27
CA SER A 362 6.00 -17.29 -18.54
C SER A 362 4.96 -16.61 -19.44
N THR A 363 4.34 -17.39 -20.32
CA THR A 363 3.18 -17.01 -21.14
C THR A 363 1.88 -17.70 -20.70
N ALA A 364 1.92 -18.40 -19.57
CA ALA A 364 0.87 -19.30 -19.09
C ALA A 364 0.14 -18.79 -17.82
N LEU A 365 0.29 -17.51 -17.44
CA LEU A 365 -0.33 -16.95 -16.22
C LEU A 365 -1.86 -16.77 -16.27
N GLY A 366 -2.52 -17.22 -17.34
CA GLY A 366 -3.97 -17.10 -17.54
C GLY A 366 -4.38 -16.07 -18.60
N SER A 367 -5.65 -16.13 -19.00
CA SER A 367 -6.25 -15.17 -19.94
C SER A 367 -7.74 -14.96 -19.67
N PHE A 368 -8.25 -13.77 -19.95
CA PHE A 368 -9.67 -13.45 -19.85
C PHE A 368 -10.13 -12.60 -21.03
N LEU A 369 -11.45 -12.38 -21.16
CA LEU A 369 -12.00 -11.37 -22.06
C LEU A 369 -12.14 -10.07 -21.27
N ALA A 370 -11.52 -9.00 -21.75
CA ALA A 370 -11.70 -7.66 -21.20
C ALA A 370 -13.12 -7.13 -21.50
N ASP A 371 -13.48 -5.99 -20.90
CA ASP A 371 -14.82 -5.40 -21.00
C ASP A 371 -15.25 -5.06 -22.44
N ASP A 372 -14.28 -4.89 -23.36
CA ASP A 372 -14.47 -4.65 -24.80
C ASP A 372 -14.54 -5.94 -25.65
N GLY A 373 -14.42 -7.11 -25.04
CA GLY A 373 -14.40 -8.41 -25.70
C GLY A 373 -13.04 -8.85 -26.23
N GLN A 374 -11.99 -8.04 -26.12
CA GLN A 374 -10.63 -8.46 -26.50
C GLN A 374 -10.14 -9.54 -25.53
N ARG A 375 -9.56 -10.62 -26.08
CA ARG A 375 -8.82 -11.59 -25.24
C ARG A 375 -7.49 -11.00 -24.80
N VAL A 376 -7.29 -10.95 -23.50
CA VAL A 376 -6.08 -10.44 -22.84
C VAL A 376 -5.39 -11.59 -22.12
N TYR A 377 -4.10 -11.73 -22.35
CA TYR A 377 -3.21 -12.73 -21.76
C TYR A 377 -2.37 -12.08 -20.67
N ARG A 378 -2.22 -12.76 -19.53
CA ARG A 378 -1.25 -12.40 -18.50
C ARG A 378 0.07 -13.08 -18.84
N ILE A 379 1.14 -12.30 -18.96
CA ILE A 379 2.50 -12.82 -19.15
C ILE A 379 3.45 -12.24 -18.11
N LEU A 380 4.50 -12.99 -17.78
CA LEU A 380 5.54 -12.56 -16.86
C LEU A 380 6.79 -12.17 -17.65
N LEU A 381 7.25 -10.94 -17.43
CA LEU A 381 8.50 -10.42 -17.99
C LEU A 381 9.52 -10.20 -16.88
N LYS A 382 10.79 -10.48 -17.20
CA LYS A 382 11.96 -10.10 -16.42
C LYS A 382 12.63 -8.91 -17.12
N PHE A 383 12.73 -7.80 -16.40
CA PHE A 383 13.51 -6.63 -16.77
C PHE A 383 14.86 -6.70 -16.05
N SER A 384 15.95 -6.30 -16.68
CA SER A 384 17.28 -6.32 -16.05
C SER A 384 18.14 -5.15 -16.51
N LYS A 385 18.71 -4.44 -15.53
CA LYS A 385 19.65 -3.32 -15.70
C LYS A 385 20.85 -3.59 -14.79
N ASP A 386 22.03 -3.76 -15.36
CA ASP A 386 23.25 -4.14 -14.62
C ASP A 386 23.03 -5.40 -13.76
N SER A 387 23.18 -5.33 -12.43
CA SER A 387 22.87 -6.41 -11.49
C SER A 387 21.38 -6.51 -11.12
N ASP A 388 20.61 -5.46 -11.37
CA ASP A 388 19.28 -5.29 -10.82
C ASP A 388 18.24 -5.97 -11.72
N VAL A 389 17.31 -6.67 -11.07
CA VAL A 389 16.28 -7.47 -11.74
C VAL A 389 14.91 -7.10 -11.20
N VAL A 390 14.01 -6.71 -12.09
CA VAL A 390 12.61 -6.41 -11.77
C VAL A 390 11.73 -7.33 -12.60
N MET A 391 10.92 -8.17 -11.96
CA MET A 391 9.90 -8.96 -12.66
C MET A 391 8.55 -8.25 -12.62
N ARG A 392 7.82 -8.22 -13.74
CA ARG A 392 6.47 -7.65 -13.82
C ARG A 392 5.54 -8.55 -14.62
N GLN A 393 4.33 -8.73 -14.09
CA GLN A 393 3.22 -9.22 -14.89
C GLN A 393 2.75 -8.08 -15.79
N ILE A 394 2.41 -8.40 -17.04
CA ILE A 394 1.81 -7.46 -17.97
C ILE A 394 0.67 -8.14 -18.73
N LEU A 395 -0.40 -7.37 -18.94
CA LEU A 395 -1.59 -7.78 -19.66
C LEU A 395 -1.42 -7.40 -21.14
N VAL A 396 -1.41 -8.40 -22.02
CA VAL A 396 -1.13 -8.24 -23.46
C VAL A 396 -2.25 -8.79 -24.33
N ALA A 397 -2.45 -8.19 -25.49
CA ALA A 397 -3.28 -8.71 -26.57
C ALA A 397 -2.40 -9.20 -27.73
N ASP A 398 -2.92 -10.14 -28.51
CA ASP A 398 -2.29 -10.73 -29.69
C ASP A 398 -3.19 -10.46 -30.90
N ASP A 399 -2.74 -9.59 -31.81
CA ASP A 399 -3.50 -9.22 -33.03
C ASP A 399 -3.25 -10.17 -34.22
N GLY A 400 -2.65 -11.33 -33.96
CA GLY A 400 -2.18 -12.26 -35.00
C GLY A 400 -0.76 -11.95 -35.48
N THR A 401 -0.39 -10.67 -35.58
CA THR A 401 0.91 -10.20 -36.08
C THR A 401 1.87 -9.85 -34.93
N ASN A 402 1.37 -9.11 -33.94
CA ASN A 402 2.13 -8.57 -32.82
C ASN A 402 1.42 -8.82 -31.49
N VAL A 403 2.21 -9.21 -30.49
CA VAL A 403 1.81 -9.13 -29.09
C VAL A 403 2.08 -7.70 -28.58
N LYS A 404 1.09 -7.07 -27.96
CA LYS A 404 1.14 -5.68 -27.48
C LYS A 404 0.59 -5.57 -26.06
N ALA A 405 1.18 -4.73 -25.22
CA ALA A 405 0.61 -4.36 -23.93
C ALA A 405 -0.78 -3.73 -24.13
N TYR A 406 -1.77 -4.27 -23.43
CA TYR A 406 -3.18 -3.91 -23.55
C TYR A 406 -3.76 -3.34 -22.25
N GLY A 407 -3.35 -3.90 -21.11
CA GLY A 407 -3.90 -3.57 -19.80
C GLY A 407 -5.25 -4.25 -19.51
N ASN A 408 -5.86 -3.93 -18.37
CA ASN A 408 -7.15 -4.47 -17.94
C ASN A 408 -8.38 -3.69 -18.46
N GLN A 409 -8.17 -2.70 -19.32
CA GLN A 409 -9.20 -1.79 -19.88
C GLN A 409 -10.00 -0.97 -18.85
N LYS A 410 -9.60 -0.97 -17.57
CA LYS A 410 -10.20 -0.10 -16.55
C LYS A 410 -9.69 1.32 -16.70
N ASP A 411 -10.60 2.30 -16.67
CA ASP A 411 -10.27 3.71 -16.90
C ASP A 411 -9.60 4.41 -15.70
N PHE A 412 -9.54 3.82 -14.51
CA PHE A 412 -8.96 4.46 -13.32
C PHE A 412 -8.42 3.44 -12.30
N PHE A 413 -7.68 3.95 -11.31
CA PHE A 413 -7.24 3.19 -10.15
C PHE A 413 -7.93 3.70 -8.89
N PHE A 414 -8.63 2.81 -8.19
CA PHE A 414 -9.10 3.01 -6.83
C PHE A 414 -8.80 1.75 -6.01
N TYR A 415 -8.24 1.94 -4.82
CA TYR A 415 -7.93 0.87 -3.88
C TYR A 415 -8.31 1.31 -2.48
N MET A 416 -8.88 0.40 -1.71
CA MET A 416 -9.31 0.66 -0.34
C MET A 416 -9.11 -0.57 0.52
N ALA A 417 -8.42 -0.41 1.65
CA ALA A 417 -8.10 -1.52 2.55
C ALA A 417 -8.05 -1.10 4.03
N PRO A 418 -8.31 -2.04 4.96
CA PRO A 418 -8.19 -1.76 6.39
C PRO A 418 -6.74 -1.54 6.81
N ARG A 419 -6.53 -0.54 7.68
CA ARG A 419 -5.24 -0.25 8.31
C ARG A 419 -5.40 -0.07 9.81
N PHE A 420 -4.41 -0.53 10.57
CA PHE A 420 -4.30 -0.27 11.99
C PHE A 420 -2.93 0.37 12.28
N ASN A 421 -2.94 1.56 12.89
CA ASN A 421 -1.76 2.33 13.24
C ASN A 421 -1.45 2.18 14.73
N HIS A 422 -0.18 1.97 15.06
CA HIS A 422 0.39 2.19 16.39
C HIS A 422 1.30 3.43 16.38
N LYS A 423 1.04 4.37 17.27
CA LYS A 423 1.88 5.55 17.51
C LYS A 423 2.64 5.35 18.81
N ALA A 424 3.86 4.83 18.72
CA ALA A 424 4.62 4.42 19.89
C ALA A 424 4.89 5.58 20.87
N ASP A 425 5.11 6.78 20.32
CA ASP A 425 5.38 8.01 21.08
C ASP A 425 4.11 8.84 21.38
N ALA A 426 2.92 8.24 21.28
CA ALA A 426 1.65 8.90 21.61
C ALA A 426 1.13 8.55 23.00
N SER A 427 0.46 9.52 23.63
CA SER A 427 0.00 9.45 25.03
C SER A 427 -1.16 8.49 25.28
N GLY A 428 -1.79 7.98 24.22
CA GLY A 428 -2.97 7.13 24.33
C GLY A 428 -4.25 7.89 24.64
N GLN A 429 -4.21 9.22 24.82
CA GLN A 429 -5.40 10.00 25.16
C GLN A 429 -6.39 10.06 24.00
N TYR A 430 -7.42 9.23 24.09
CA TYR A 430 -8.55 9.28 23.18
C TYR A 430 -9.43 10.51 23.50
N PRO A 431 -9.80 11.35 22.51
CA PRO A 431 -9.65 11.17 21.08
C PRO A 431 -8.58 12.10 20.47
N TYR A 432 -7.65 12.62 21.28
CA TYR A 432 -6.75 13.74 20.99
C TYR A 432 -5.43 13.33 20.33
N TYR A 433 -4.73 12.38 20.94
CA TYR A 433 -3.46 11.84 20.44
C TYR A 433 -3.40 10.34 20.74
N PRO A 434 -4.25 9.55 20.05
CA PRO A 434 -4.42 8.16 20.40
C PRO A 434 -3.22 7.33 19.97
N LYS A 435 -2.85 6.38 20.85
CA LYS A 435 -1.79 5.39 20.61
C LYS A 435 -2.16 4.41 19.50
N TYR A 436 -3.45 4.20 19.27
CA TYR A 436 -3.98 3.32 18.24
C TYR A 436 -5.00 4.06 17.37
N GLU A 437 -4.88 3.96 16.05
CA GLU A 437 -5.91 4.43 15.10
C GLU A 437 -6.34 3.24 14.25
N GLN A 438 -7.64 2.95 14.23
CA GLN A 438 -8.22 1.90 13.40
C GLN A 438 -8.95 2.57 12.24
N GLY A 439 -8.64 2.19 11.00
CA GLY A 439 -9.14 2.93 9.86
C GLY A 439 -9.19 2.18 8.54
N VAL A 440 -9.65 2.91 7.53
CA VAL A 440 -9.63 2.48 6.13
C VAL A 440 -8.72 3.44 5.36
N SER A 441 -7.69 2.89 4.72
CA SER A 441 -6.79 3.63 3.83
C SER A 441 -7.41 3.68 2.44
N ILE A 442 -7.62 4.87 1.89
CA ILE A 442 -8.12 5.08 0.53
C ILE A 442 -6.98 5.55 -0.35
N MET A 443 -6.71 4.82 -1.45
CA MET A 443 -5.75 5.22 -2.47
C MET A 443 -6.47 5.42 -3.81
N LEU A 444 -6.48 6.68 -4.25
CA LEU A 444 -7.00 7.12 -5.54
C LEU A 444 -5.84 7.72 -6.34
N LYS A 445 -5.86 7.55 -7.67
CA LYS A 445 -4.90 8.16 -8.59
C LYS A 445 -5.59 9.28 -9.39
N PRO A 446 -4.83 10.29 -9.88
CA PRO A 446 -5.39 11.49 -10.50
C PRO A 446 -5.79 11.33 -11.97
N TRP A 447 -5.44 10.21 -12.59
CA TRP A 447 -5.64 9.97 -14.00
C TRP A 447 -6.94 9.21 -14.28
N PHE A 448 -7.50 9.46 -15.47
CA PHE A 448 -8.64 8.73 -16.01
C PHE A 448 -8.42 8.49 -17.51
N ALA A 449 -8.67 7.28 -17.99
CA ALA A 449 -8.57 6.88 -19.40
C ALA A 449 -7.26 7.31 -20.10
N GLY A 450 -6.11 7.21 -19.41
CA GLY A 450 -4.79 7.60 -19.93
C GLY A 450 -4.46 9.10 -19.82
N GLN A 451 -5.38 9.96 -19.36
CA GLN A 451 -5.14 11.39 -19.18
C GLN A 451 -4.97 11.76 -17.70
N ASN A 452 -4.00 12.63 -17.40
CA ASN A 452 -3.73 13.09 -16.03
C ASN A 452 -4.62 14.24 -15.56
N ASP A 453 -4.70 14.35 -14.23
CA ASP A 453 -5.39 15.40 -13.49
C ASP A 453 -6.86 15.55 -13.91
N VAL A 454 -7.49 14.41 -14.22
CA VAL A 454 -8.92 14.30 -14.55
C VAL A 454 -9.72 14.03 -13.28
N ILE A 455 -9.23 13.19 -12.37
CA ILE A 455 -9.93 12.91 -11.12
C ILE A 455 -9.60 14.02 -10.10
N PHE A 456 -10.56 14.87 -9.77
CA PHE A 456 -10.40 15.94 -8.78
C PHE A 456 -10.45 15.42 -7.33
N GLY A 457 -11.25 14.38 -7.11
CA GLY A 457 -11.49 13.76 -5.82
C GLY A 457 -12.48 12.60 -5.94
N ALA A 458 -12.89 12.06 -4.81
CA ALA A 458 -13.99 11.10 -4.74
C ALA A 458 -14.75 11.21 -3.41
N HIS A 459 -15.99 10.76 -3.40
CA HIS A 459 -16.82 10.56 -2.21
C HIS A 459 -17.09 9.07 -2.02
N VAL A 460 -16.97 8.58 -0.79
CA VAL A 460 -17.06 7.17 -0.44
C VAL A 460 -18.07 6.99 0.69
N THR A 461 -19.02 6.07 0.50
CA THR A 461 -19.98 5.61 1.52
C THR A 461 -19.92 4.09 1.66
N GLY A 462 -20.24 3.57 2.84
CA GLY A 462 -20.23 2.13 3.15
C GLY A 462 -20.07 1.90 4.66
N ALA A 463 -19.81 0.64 5.05
CA ALA A 463 -19.62 0.28 6.45
C ALA A 463 -18.49 1.07 7.13
N GLY A 464 -18.63 1.35 8.42
CA GLY A 464 -17.68 2.13 9.22
C GLY A 464 -17.50 3.62 8.85
N PHE A 465 -17.95 4.05 7.66
CA PHE A 465 -18.01 5.47 7.30
C PHE A 465 -19.26 6.15 7.89
N PRO A 466 -19.26 7.50 8.00
CA PRO A 466 -20.40 8.25 8.54
C PRO A 466 -21.73 7.85 7.90
N SER A 467 -22.67 7.30 8.68
CA SER A 467 -24.04 7.02 8.20
C SER A 467 -24.88 8.28 8.06
N ALA A 468 -24.52 9.33 8.81
CA ALA A 468 -25.05 10.68 8.71
C ALA A 468 -23.92 11.73 8.80
N ARG A 469 -24.15 12.87 8.15
CA ARG A 469 -23.30 14.08 8.14
C ARG A 469 -24.18 15.30 8.44
N GLN A 470 -23.58 16.40 8.91
CA GLN A 470 -24.31 17.65 9.17
C GLN A 470 -24.77 18.32 7.87
N ALA A 471 -25.80 19.17 7.93
CA ALA A 471 -26.28 19.89 6.74
C ALA A 471 -25.22 20.82 6.11
N SER A 472 -25.34 21.06 4.79
CA SER A 472 -24.48 22.02 4.09
C SER A 472 -24.57 23.41 4.73
N GLY A 473 -23.42 24.06 4.95
CA GLY A 473 -23.37 25.37 5.60
C GLY A 473 -23.75 25.39 7.08
N ALA A 474 -23.90 24.23 7.73
CA ALA A 474 -24.09 24.16 9.18
C ALA A 474 -22.89 24.84 9.89
N VAL A 475 -23.18 25.93 10.61
CA VAL A 475 -22.18 26.62 11.41
C VAL A 475 -21.92 25.79 12.66
N VAL A 476 -20.85 25.00 12.65
CA VAL A 476 -20.37 24.34 13.87
C VAL A 476 -19.82 25.40 14.81
N ASN A 477 -20.68 25.81 15.72
CA ASN A 477 -20.39 26.60 16.91
C ASN A 477 -19.56 27.86 16.60
N GLY A 478 -20.18 28.84 15.94
CA GLY A 478 -19.73 30.24 15.89
C GLY A 478 -18.26 30.53 15.57
N LEU A 479 -17.54 29.62 14.89
CA LEU A 479 -16.25 29.88 14.27
C LEU A 479 -16.39 31.12 13.37
N THR A 480 -15.90 32.27 13.82
CA THR A 480 -15.95 33.54 13.08
C THR A 480 -15.09 33.43 11.81
N GLY A 481 -15.72 32.99 10.72
CA GLY A 481 -15.09 32.71 9.42
C GLY A 481 -15.08 31.23 8.98
N GLY A 482 -15.56 30.28 9.79
CA GLY A 482 -15.54 28.84 9.49
C GLY A 482 -16.73 28.34 8.66
N THR A 483 -16.87 28.76 7.41
CA THR A 483 -18.08 28.53 6.57
C THR A 483 -18.13 27.18 5.82
N ASP A 484 -17.28 26.20 6.15
CA ASP A 484 -16.89 25.14 5.19
C ASP A 484 -16.80 23.71 5.77
N VAL A 485 -17.60 23.41 6.80
CA VAL A 485 -17.50 22.17 7.60
C VAL A 485 -18.08 20.93 6.90
N ASN A 486 -19.20 21.06 6.17
CA ASN A 486 -19.63 20.09 5.15
C ASN A 486 -19.83 20.82 3.82
N ARG A 487 -18.72 21.27 3.23
CA ARG A 487 -18.72 22.20 2.09
C ARG A 487 -19.43 21.72 0.84
N ASN A 488 -19.54 20.41 0.67
CA ASN A 488 -20.16 19.77 -0.48
C ASN A 488 -21.54 19.16 -0.17
N GLY A 489 -22.09 19.43 1.02
CA GLY A 489 -23.45 19.04 1.41
C GLY A 489 -23.71 17.53 1.43
N LEU A 490 -22.72 16.74 1.81
CA LEU A 490 -22.83 15.28 1.89
C LEU A 490 -23.89 14.86 2.91
N ALA A 491 -24.69 13.83 2.61
CA ALA A 491 -25.60 13.23 3.60
C ALA A 491 -24.91 12.16 4.48
N ALA A 492 -23.90 11.50 3.94
CA ALA A 492 -23.18 10.37 4.53
C ALA A 492 -21.75 10.29 3.95
N GLY A 493 -20.89 9.45 4.52
CA GLY A 493 -19.57 9.11 3.96
C GLY A 493 -18.46 10.13 4.18
N VAL A 494 -17.37 9.95 3.44
CA VAL A 494 -16.15 10.78 3.46
C VAL A 494 -15.78 11.25 2.04
N GLU A 495 -15.12 12.40 1.93
CA GLU A 495 -14.50 12.84 0.66
C GLU A 495 -12.98 12.71 0.74
N VAL A 496 -12.35 12.43 -0.40
CA VAL A 496 -10.90 12.46 -0.62
C VAL A 496 -10.56 13.40 -1.77
N PHE A 497 -9.49 14.17 -1.62
CA PHE A 497 -9.07 15.16 -2.62
C PHE A 497 -7.58 15.06 -2.93
N ASP A 498 -7.22 15.50 -4.14
CA ASP A 498 -5.81 15.62 -4.54
C ASP A 498 -5.10 16.67 -3.68
N ARG A 499 -3.95 16.28 -3.11
CA ARG A 499 -3.10 17.13 -2.29
C ARG A 499 -1.64 17.16 -2.77
N ARG A 500 -1.33 16.61 -3.96
CA ARG A 500 0.04 16.51 -4.49
C ARG A 500 0.73 17.87 -4.68
N THR A 501 -0.03 18.95 -4.86
CA THR A 501 0.46 20.34 -4.86
C THR A 501 1.18 20.72 -3.57
N PHE A 502 0.82 20.09 -2.44
CA PHE A 502 1.45 20.25 -1.13
C PHE A 502 2.59 19.25 -0.89
N GLY A 503 2.96 18.45 -1.88
CA GLY A 503 3.98 17.41 -1.73
C GLY A 503 3.48 16.17 -0.99
N CYS A 504 2.15 15.94 -0.95
CA CYS A 504 1.59 14.66 -0.53
C CYS A 504 1.77 13.58 -1.61
N SER A 505 1.95 12.33 -1.22
CA SER A 505 2.17 11.19 -2.12
C SER A 505 0.86 10.62 -2.72
N ALA A 506 -0.27 10.85 -2.06
CA ALA A 506 -1.59 10.34 -2.42
C ALA A 506 -2.70 11.37 -2.19
N TYR A 507 -3.94 10.97 -2.51
CA TYR A 507 -5.15 11.69 -2.10
C TYR A 507 -5.31 11.55 -0.58
N ALA A 508 -5.78 12.60 0.07
CA ALA A 508 -5.98 12.61 1.52
C ALA A 508 -7.47 12.74 1.86
N ILE A 509 -7.84 12.21 3.04
CA ILE A 509 -9.17 12.42 3.62
C ILE A 509 -9.41 13.92 3.81
N ASP A 510 -10.57 14.42 3.40
CA ASP A 510 -11.01 15.77 3.74
C ASP A 510 -11.20 15.90 5.26
N PRO A 511 -10.36 16.70 5.96
CA PRO A 511 -10.42 16.79 7.42
C PRO A 511 -11.69 17.47 7.95
N SER A 512 -12.51 18.08 7.08
CA SER A 512 -13.80 18.68 7.42
C SER A 512 -14.73 17.70 8.15
N VAL A 513 -14.70 16.41 7.79
CA VAL A 513 -15.46 15.34 8.47
C VAL A 513 -15.15 15.24 9.96
N TYR A 514 -13.92 15.52 10.37
CA TYR A 514 -13.56 15.51 11.79
C TYR A 514 -13.90 16.82 12.51
N VAL A 515 -14.10 17.92 11.78
CA VAL A 515 -14.52 19.23 12.30
C VAL A 515 -16.00 19.20 12.72
N GLU A 516 -16.85 18.42 12.04
CA GLU A 516 -18.26 18.19 12.41
C GLU A 516 -18.44 17.67 13.85
N ARG A 517 -17.41 17.07 14.45
CA ARG A 517 -17.43 16.52 15.81
C ARG A 517 -16.92 17.51 16.90
N ASN A 518 -16.64 18.76 16.57
CA ASN A 518 -16.31 19.80 17.56
C ASN A 518 -17.55 20.19 18.40
N GLN A 519 -17.40 20.32 19.72
CA GLN A 519 -18.54 20.36 20.65
C GLN A 519 -18.89 21.74 21.22
N ALA A 520 -18.04 22.75 21.10
CA ALA A 520 -18.40 24.12 21.46
C ALA A 520 -17.76 25.19 20.55
N THR A 521 -18.05 26.46 20.87
CA THR A 521 -17.83 27.63 20.03
C THR A 521 -16.39 28.14 20.02
N TRP A 522 -15.80 28.32 18.84
CA TRP A 522 -14.44 28.85 18.72
C TRP A 522 -14.41 30.36 18.98
N THR A 523 -13.91 30.76 20.14
CA THR A 523 -13.87 32.15 20.60
C THR A 523 -12.56 32.89 20.25
N GLY A 524 -11.72 32.31 19.38
CA GLY A 524 -10.41 32.87 19.02
C GLY A 524 -9.25 32.26 19.82
N THR A 525 -9.49 31.98 21.10
CA THR A 525 -8.55 31.28 21.99
C THR A 525 -8.78 29.76 21.93
N PRO A 526 -7.75 28.92 21.73
CA PRO A 526 -7.91 27.46 21.79
C PRO A 526 -8.19 27.03 23.23
N GLY A 527 -9.44 26.69 23.57
CA GLY A 527 -9.76 26.20 24.92
C GLY A 527 -8.92 24.98 25.30
N ALA A 528 -8.18 25.07 26.41
CA ALA A 528 -7.19 24.07 26.87
C ALA A 528 -7.75 22.64 27.12
N ASN A 529 -9.07 22.46 27.06
CA ASN A 529 -9.78 21.25 27.48
C ASN A 529 -10.28 20.39 26.30
N GLY A 530 -9.63 20.44 25.14
CA GLY A 530 -9.94 19.57 23.99
C GLY A 530 -11.24 19.90 23.22
N ILE A 531 -11.84 21.06 23.50
CA ILE A 531 -13.16 21.50 23.01
C ILE A 531 -13.17 21.73 21.48
N HIS A 532 -12.02 22.09 20.90
CA HIS A 532 -11.83 22.27 19.45
C HIS A 532 -10.73 21.33 18.97
N ARG A 533 -11.14 20.23 18.34
CA ARG A 533 -10.28 19.08 18.04
C ARG A 533 -9.62 19.18 16.66
N TRP A 534 -10.39 19.67 15.68
CA TRP A 534 -9.95 19.90 14.30
C TRP A 534 -10.38 21.30 13.85
N ARG A 535 -9.53 21.99 13.10
CA ARG A 535 -9.86 23.32 12.55
C ARG A 535 -10.34 23.19 11.10
N PRO A 536 -11.24 24.07 10.60
CA PRO A 536 -11.66 24.07 9.19
C PRO A 536 -10.51 24.21 8.18
N ASP A 537 -9.40 24.84 8.57
CA ASP A 537 -8.17 25.06 7.79
C ASP A 537 -7.09 23.99 8.02
N SER A 538 -7.38 22.92 8.77
CA SER A 538 -6.43 21.81 8.97
C SER A 538 -6.11 21.16 7.63
N THR A 539 -4.84 20.86 7.38
CA THR A 539 -4.41 20.09 6.19
C THR A 539 -3.74 18.79 6.63
N THR A 540 -3.86 17.76 5.79
CA THR A 540 -3.31 16.43 6.03
C THR A 540 -2.93 15.77 4.72
N CYS A 541 -1.86 14.98 4.73
CA CYS A 541 -1.52 14.05 3.65
C CYS A 541 -1.96 12.61 3.97
N ASN A 542 -2.62 12.37 5.11
CA ASN A 542 -2.97 11.02 5.55
C ASN A 542 -4.14 10.44 4.70
N PRO A 543 -3.96 9.31 4.00
CA PRO A 543 -5.03 8.63 3.26
C PRO A 543 -5.95 7.80 4.17
N LEU A 544 -5.67 7.74 5.48
CA LEU A 544 -6.46 6.99 6.46
C LEU A 544 -7.65 7.79 7.00
N PHE A 545 -8.85 7.23 6.89
CA PHE A 545 -9.97 7.62 7.74
C PHE A 545 -9.96 6.80 9.03
N ASP A 546 -9.82 7.47 10.18
CA ASP A 546 -9.86 6.84 11.52
C ASP A 546 -11.33 6.70 11.96
N LEU A 547 -11.82 5.47 11.93
CA LEU A 547 -13.21 5.10 12.18
C LEU A 547 -13.58 5.37 13.64
N LEU A 548 -12.70 4.95 14.56
CA LEU A 548 -12.83 5.17 16.01
C LEU A 548 -12.92 6.67 16.34
N ARG A 549 -12.23 7.51 15.55
CA ARG A 549 -12.18 8.97 15.74
C ARG A 549 -13.47 9.67 15.38
N TYR A 550 -14.28 9.06 14.54
CA TYR A 550 -15.55 9.60 14.12
C TYR A 550 -16.74 9.02 14.92
N ASP A 551 -16.70 7.74 15.31
CA ASP A 551 -17.92 6.94 15.45
C ASP A 551 -18.17 6.36 16.88
N VAL A 552 -17.25 5.52 17.36
CA VAL A 552 -17.52 4.47 18.38
C VAL A 552 -17.99 4.95 19.76
N SER A 553 -17.77 6.21 20.14
CA SER A 553 -18.22 6.75 21.44
C SER A 553 -19.59 7.44 21.41
N ARG A 554 -20.21 7.64 20.24
CA ARG A 554 -21.45 8.45 20.13
C ARG A 554 -22.49 7.99 19.12
N ASP A 555 -22.13 7.23 18.09
CA ASP A 555 -23.09 6.86 17.04
C ASP A 555 -23.67 5.45 17.30
N ALA A 556 -24.97 5.40 17.62
CA ALA A 556 -25.72 4.16 17.83
C ALA A 556 -26.01 3.45 16.49
N GLY A 557 -24.96 2.86 15.90
CA GLY A 557 -25.06 2.19 14.60
C GLY A 557 -23.73 1.75 13.97
N TYR A 558 -22.58 1.96 14.63
CA TYR A 558 -21.28 1.54 14.11
C TYR A 558 -21.26 0.04 13.73
N VAL A 559 -20.91 -0.24 12.48
CA VAL A 559 -20.59 -1.60 12.02
C VAL A 559 -19.13 -1.62 11.58
N LEU A 560 -18.34 -2.45 12.26
CA LEU A 560 -16.95 -2.74 11.88
C LEU A 560 -16.94 -3.32 10.44
N PRO A 561 -16.19 -2.72 9.49
CA PRO A 561 -16.11 -3.23 8.13
C PRO A 561 -15.66 -4.68 8.02
N LYS A 562 -16.32 -5.45 7.15
CA LYS A 562 -16.06 -6.86 6.88
C LYS A 562 -15.70 -7.10 5.41
N LYS A 563 -14.99 -8.20 5.17
CA LYS A 563 -14.75 -8.70 3.83
C LYS A 563 -16.07 -8.97 3.12
N GLY A 564 -16.20 -8.46 1.90
CA GLY A 564 -17.44 -8.54 1.12
C GLY A 564 -18.40 -7.36 1.29
N ASP A 565 -18.17 -6.45 2.24
CA ASP A 565 -18.99 -5.25 2.38
C ASP A 565 -18.91 -4.38 1.11
N PRO A 566 -20.05 -3.95 0.54
CA PRO A 566 -20.08 -3.06 -0.61
C PRO A 566 -19.95 -1.59 -0.18
N TYR A 567 -19.15 -0.85 -0.93
CA TYR A 567 -18.95 0.59 -0.80
C TYR A 567 -19.36 1.28 -2.09
N SER A 568 -20.08 2.39 -1.99
CA SER A 568 -20.37 3.24 -3.14
C SER A 568 -19.31 4.33 -3.23
N VAL A 569 -18.63 4.40 -4.38
CA VAL A 569 -17.55 5.34 -4.66
C VAL A 569 -17.96 6.21 -5.82
N THR A 570 -18.07 7.52 -5.59
CA THR A 570 -18.38 8.52 -6.62
C THR A 570 -17.14 9.35 -6.92
N LEU A 571 -16.52 9.11 -8.08
CA LEU A 571 -15.42 9.92 -8.60
C LEU A 571 -15.92 11.29 -9.06
N TYR A 572 -15.09 12.31 -8.86
CA TYR A 572 -15.32 13.67 -9.33
C TYR A 572 -14.42 13.96 -10.51
N LEU A 573 -14.92 13.71 -11.72
CA LEU A 573 -14.16 13.87 -12.96
C LEU A 573 -14.23 15.32 -13.42
N ASP A 574 -13.11 16.01 -13.59
CA ASP A 574 -13.03 17.42 -14.00
C ASP A 574 -13.70 17.63 -15.36
N ALA A 575 -14.83 18.35 -15.38
CA ALA A 575 -15.67 18.50 -16.57
C ALA A 575 -14.93 19.20 -17.72
N SER A 576 -13.90 20.01 -17.43
CA SER A 576 -13.08 20.68 -18.45
C SER A 576 -12.25 19.72 -19.30
N LYS A 577 -12.05 18.47 -18.84
CA LYS A 577 -11.26 17.43 -19.51
C LYS A 577 -12.03 16.63 -20.56
N PHE A 578 -13.35 16.84 -20.67
CA PHE A 578 -14.27 16.09 -21.54
C PHE A 578 -14.94 17.00 -22.60
N SER A 579 -14.27 18.09 -22.98
CA SER A 579 -14.72 19.03 -24.02
C SER A 579 -14.70 18.35 -25.41
N PRO A 580 -15.54 18.73 -26.39
CA PRO A 580 -15.58 18.07 -27.72
C PRO A 580 -14.27 17.97 -28.50
N ASN A 581 -13.20 18.67 -28.09
CA ASN A 581 -11.86 18.61 -28.68
C ASN A 581 -10.83 17.80 -27.84
N THR A 582 -11.23 17.06 -26.81
CA THR A 582 -10.34 16.21 -25.99
C THR A 582 -10.43 14.74 -26.39
N SER A 583 -9.32 14.01 -26.26
CA SER A 583 -9.23 12.58 -26.58
C SER A 583 -9.94 11.65 -25.60
N VAL A 584 -10.46 12.18 -24.49
CA VAL A 584 -11.16 11.40 -23.46
C VAL A 584 -12.65 11.72 -23.50
N GLN A 585 -13.46 10.67 -23.66
CA GLN A 585 -14.92 10.74 -23.60
C GLN A 585 -15.40 10.47 -22.16
N PRO A 586 -16.51 11.10 -21.73
CA PRO A 586 -17.08 10.83 -20.42
C PRO A 586 -17.56 9.37 -20.32
N PRO A 587 -17.41 8.70 -19.16
CA PRO A 587 -17.86 7.34 -19.00
C PRO A 587 -19.39 7.22 -19.09
N GLN A 588 -19.88 6.07 -19.56
CA GLN A 588 -21.30 5.76 -19.58
C GLN A 588 -21.88 5.81 -18.16
N GLY A 589 -23.04 6.44 -18.00
CA GLY A 589 -23.69 6.59 -16.69
C GLY A 589 -23.13 7.72 -15.82
N VAL A 590 -22.25 8.58 -16.35
CA VAL A 590 -21.83 9.79 -15.64
C VAL A 590 -23.02 10.75 -15.39
N GLY A 591 -23.04 11.36 -14.21
CA GLY A 591 -24.01 12.37 -13.84
C GLY A 591 -23.77 13.73 -14.51
N ALA A 592 -24.79 14.60 -14.43
CA ALA A 592 -24.69 15.98 -14.88
C ALA A 592 -23.60 16.75 -14.10
N ALA A 593 -23.04 17.80 -14.72
CA ALA A 593 -21.99 18.60 -14.12
C ALA A 593 -22.48 19.32 -12.84
N VAL A 594 -21.73 19.15 -11.76
CA VAL A 594 -21.95 19.80 -10.45
C VAL A 594 -20.69 20.50 -9.99
N ASN A 595 -20.80 21.49 -9.10
CA ASN A 595 -19.63 22.10 -8.49
C ASN A 595 -19.21 21.32 -7.23
N LYS A 596 -17.93 21.00 -7.12
CA LYS A 596 -17.30 20.41 -5.93
C LYS A 596 -16.12 21.25 -5.49
N LYS A 597 -15.99 21.43 -4.18
CA LYS A 597 -14.95 22.24 -3.53
C LYS A 597 -14.03 21.35 -2.70
N ASN A 598 -12.72 21.49 -2.82
CA ASN A 598 -11.77 20.75 -1.98
C ASN A 598 -11.43 21.49 -0.67
N SER A 599 -10.57 20.88 0.16
CA SER A 599 -10.11 21.44 1.43
C SER A 599 -9.20 22.68 1.31
N ASP A 600 -8.72 23.02 0.11
CA ASP A 600 -7.98 24.27 -0.16
C ASP A 600 -8.90 25.40 -0.63
N GLY A 601 -10.21 25.17 -0.67
CA GLY A 601 -11.19 26.12 -1.17
C GLY A 601 -11.28 26.22 -2.70
N VAL A 602 -10.58 25.35 -3.44
CA VAL A 602 -10.67 25.28 -4.90
C VAL A 602 -11.99 24.61 -5.28
N THR A 603 -12.83 25.33 -6.02
CA THR A 603 -14.05 24.80 -6.62
C THR A 603 -13.78 24.41 -8.08
N LYS A 604 -14.20 23.21 -8.48
CA LYS A 604 -14.25 22.76 -9.88
C LYS A 604 -15.66 22.33 -10.27
N SER A 605 -15.99 22.51 -11.54
CA SER A 605 -17.11 21.80 -12.17
C SER A 605 -16.67 20.37 -12.49
N VAL A 606 -17.44 19.38 -12.03
CA VAL A 606 -17.10 17.97 -12.14
C VAL A 606 -18.31 17.15 -12.59
N LEU A 607 -18.05 16.09 -13.34
CA LEU A 607 -19.01 15.06 -13.72
C LEU A 607 -18.91 13.90 -12.70
N PRO A 608 -19.95 13.63 -11.89
CA PRO A 608 -19.93 12.53 -10.92
C PRO A 608 -20.04 11.17 -11.60
N TYR A 609 -19.13 10.24 -11.31
CA TYR A 609 -19.19 8.85 -11.81
C TYR A 609 -19.17 7.87 -10.64
N THR A 610 -20.25 7.09 -10.46
CA THR A 610 -20.43 6.19 -9.31
C THR A 610 -20.23 4.74 -9.69
N PHE A 611 -19.45 4.00 -8.89
CA PHE A 611 -19.25 2.56 -8.99
C PHE A 611 -19.26 1.90 -7.60
N THR A 612 -19.40 0.57 -7.57
CA THR A 612 -19.35 -0.23 -6.34
C THR A 612 -17.96 -0.83 -6.16
N TYR A 613 -17.38 -0.70 -4.96
CA TYR A 613 -16.15 -1.37 -4.54
C TYR A 613 -16.46 -2.37 -3.42
N THR A 614 -15.94 -3.60 -3.51
CA THR A 614 -16.13 -4.63 -2.49
C THR A 614 -14.88 -4.74 -1.62
N LEU A 615 -15.03 -4.67 -0.30
CA LEU A 615 -13.88 -4.71 0.61
C LEU A 615 -13.21 -6.10 0.63
N ALA A 616 -11.90 -6.14 0.36
CA ALA A 616 -11.15 -7.39 0.18
C ALA A 616 -10.85 -8.17 1.48
N ALA A 617 -10.93 -7.51 2.64
CA ALA A 617 -10.51 -8.05 3.93
C ALA A 617 -11.23 -7.40 5.12
N ASP A 618 -11.33 -8.15 6.23
CA ASP A 618 -11.96 -7.67 7.47
C ASP A 618 -11.14 -6.55 8.13
N ALA A 619 -11.82 -5.54 8.70
CA ALA A 619 -11.15 -4.54 9.50
C ALA A 619 -10.71 -5.10 10.86
N PHE A 620 -9.59 -4.58 11.36
CA PHE A 620 -9.05 -4.95 12.67
C PHE A 620 -10.05 -4.59 13.78
N ALA A 621 -10.31 -5.52 14.70
CA ALA A 621 -11.05 -5.23 15.91
C ALA A 621 -10.26 -4.25 16.80
N LEU A 622 -10.96 -3.51 17.65
CA LEU A 622 -10.31 -2.59 18.58
C LEU A 622 -9.49 -3.34 19.63
N PRO A 623 -8.33 -2.77 20.04
CA PRO A 623 -7.59 -3.24 21.20
C PRO A 623 -8.44 -3.07 22.46
N ASP A 624 -8.53 -4.12 23.29
CA ASP A 624 -9.12 -4.04 24.62
C ASP A 624 -8.09 -3.51 25.65
N ALA A 625 -8.46 -3.47 26.93
CA ALA A 625 -7.56 -3.02 28.00
C ALA A 625 -6.34 -3.93 28.22
N ASN A 626 -6.34 -5.16 27.66
CA ASN A 626 -5.27 -6.15 27.78
C ASN A 626 -4.34 -6.15 26.56
N PHE A 627 -4.59 -5.30 25.57
CA PHE A 627 -3.83 -5.26 24.32
C PHE A 627 -2.38 -4.83 24.54
N ASP A 628 -1.45 -5.73 24.20
CA ASP A 628 -0.02 -5.46 24.16
C ASP A 628 0.46 -5.27 22.70
N PRO A 629 0.92 -4.07 22.31
CA PRO A 629 1.44 -3.83 20.97
C PRO A 629 2.73 -4.60 20.68
N SER A 630 3.48 -5.02 21.70
CA SER A 630 4.73 -5.75 21.53
C SER A 630 4.50 -7.18 21.01
N THR A 631 3.37 -7.78 21.36
CA THR A 631 2.96 -9.13 20.96
C THR A 631 1.97 -9.15 19.80
N PHE A 632 1.20 -8.07 19.56
CA PHE A 632 0.29 -7.97 18.40
C PHE A 632 1.01 -8.01 17.03
N GLY A 633 2.30 -7.67 16.97
CA GLY A 633 3.11 -7.88 15.78
C GLY A 633 3.30 -6.67 14.86
N PHE A 634 3.18 -5.45 15.38
CA PHE A 634 3.62 -4.26 14.65
C PHE A 634 5.12 -4.32 14.27
N PRO A 635 5.58 -3.58 13.23
CA PRO A 635 6.96 -3.64 12.76
C PRO A 635 8.05 -3.36 13.81
N GLY A 636 7.74 -2.67 14.91
CA GLY A 636 8.68 -2.39 16.00
C GLY A 636 9.74 -1.38 15.57
N VAL A 637 9.32 -0.15 15.27
CA VAL A 637 10.19 0.91 14.73
C VAL A 637 11.08 1.45 15.84
N THR A 638 12.39 1.45 15.60
CA THR A 638 13.41 1.58 16.65
C THR A 638 13.43 2.95 17.33
N ASN A 639 13.96 2.99 18.56
CA ASN A 639 14.31 4.25 19.22
C ASN A 639 15.42 5.01 18.47
N GLU A 640 16.28 4.29 17.73
CA GLU A 640 17.27 4.87 16.82
C GLU A 640 16.60 5.69 15.70
N THR A 641 15.55 5.17 15.05
CA THR A 641 14.75 5.94 14.07
C THR A 641 14.24 7.25 14.68
N ARG A 642 13.78 7.21 15.94
CA ARG A 642 13.32 8.42 16.66
C ARG A 642 14.48 9.39 16.92
N ALA A 643 15.66 8.91 17.29
CA ALA A 643 16.85 9.74 17.45
C ALA A 643 17.27 10.39 16.11
N ASN A 644 17.26 9.63 15.01
CA ASN A 644 17.57 10.14 13.67
C ASN A 644 16.58 11.25 13.25
N LEU A 645 15.28 11.06 13.48
CA LEU A 645 14.26 12.11 13.25
C LEU A 645 14.53 13.40 14.05
N ALA A 646 15.01 13.25 15.30
CA ALA A 646 15.33 14.37 16.20
C ALA A 646 16.61 15.13 15.82
N GLN A 647 17.43 14.59 14.91
CA GLN A 647 18.68 15.21 14.45
C GLN A 647 18.65 15.64 12.97
N LEU A 648 17.66 15.17 12.20
CA LEU A 648 17.53 15.37 10.76
C LEU A 648 17.53 16.86 10.35
N GLU A 649 18.45 17.25 9.48
CA GLU A 649 18.55 18.61 8.90
C GLU A 649 18.31 18.63 7.38
N VAL A 650 18.16 19.84 6.82
CA VAL A 650 18.02 20.03 5.36
C VAL A 650 19.24 19.45 4.66
N GLY A 651 19.02 18.71 3.57
CA GLY A 651 20.10 18.04 2.82
C GLY A 651 20.48 16.65 3.37
N GLN A 652 19.98 16.25 4.54
CA GLN A 652 20.30 14.95 5.12
C GLN A 652 19.29 13.85 4.75
N ASP A 653 19.83 12.67 4.50
CA ASP A 653 19.11 11.41 4.37
C ASP A 653 18.56 10.95 5.73
N LEU A 654 17.45 10.22 5.73
CA LEU A 654 16.86 9.64 6.95
C LEU A 654 16.98 8.12 6.93
N ALA A 655 17.79 7.56 7.83
CA ALA A 655 17.80 6.13 8.12
C ALA A 655 16.63 5.75 9.07
N ILE A 656 15.83 4.78 8.65
CA ILE A 656 14.70 4.18 9.38
C ILE A 656 15.05 2.71 9.62
N SER A 657 14.91 2.22 10.85
CA SER A 657 15.15 0.83 11.25
C SER A 657 13.99 0.26 12.08
N TRP A 658 13.71 -1.03 11.96
CA TRP A 658 12.61 -1.73 12.63
C TRP A 658 12.96 -3.19 12.95
N SER A 659 12.32 -3.77 13.97
CA SER A 659 12.71 -5.09 14.50
C SER A 659 12.06 -6.28 13.79
N ARG A 660 10.81 -6.14 13.32
CA ARG A 660 10.02 -7.20 12.69
C ARG A 660 9.78 -6.91 11.21
N ASN A 661 10.45 -7.66 10.34
CA ASN A 661 10.20 -7.64 8.90
C ASN A 661 8.97 -8.48 8.48
N LYS A 662 8.49 -9.34 9.39
CA LYS A 662 7.29 -10.20 9.28
C LYS A 662 6.56 -10.27 10.62
N THR A 663 5.23 -10.39 10.59
CA THR A 663 4.45 -10.96 11.70
C THR A 663 3.43 -11.98 11.20
N THR A 664 2.96 -12.86 12.09
CA THR A 664 1.76 -13.70 11.88
C THR A 664 0.73 -13.30 12.93
N LEU A 665 -0.51 -13.00 12.54
CA LEU A 665 -1.60 -12.74 13.48
C LEU A 665 -2.36 -14.02 13.85
N ALA A 666 -3.17 -13.96 14.91
CA ALA A 666 -3.93 -15.11 15.43
C ALA A 666 -4.97 -15.69 14.44
N ASP A 667 -5.34 -14.96 13.39
CA ASP A 667 -6.18 -15.46 12.29
C ASP A 667 -5.40 -16.29 11.23
N GLY A 668 -4.09 -16.45 11.43
CA GLY A 668 -3.14 -17.13 10.54
C GLY A 668 -2.58 -16.26 9.42
N SER A 669 -3.05 -15.02 9.28
CA SER A 669 -2.55 -14.12 8.25
C SER A 669 -1.11 -13.69 8.53
N VAL A 670 -0.33 -13.55 7.45
CA VAL A 670 1.08 -13.17 7.52
C VAL A 670 1.27 -11.81 6.87
N PHE A 671 1.79 -10.87 7.66
CA PHE A 671 2.15 -9.53 7.21
C PHE A 671 3.66 -9.46 7.02
N GLY A 672 4.10 -8.82 5.94
CA GLY A 672 5.52 -8.55 5.70
C GLY A 672 5.77 -7.09 5.29
N SER A 673 7.03 -6.65 5.37
CA SER A 673 7.43 -5.27 5.08
C SER A 673 6.95 -4.85 3.69
N PHE A 674 6.35 -3.66 3.60
CA PHE A 674 5.72 -3.15 2.38
C PHE A 674 6.08 -1.69 2.08
N TYR A 675 5.86 -0.76 3.03
CA TYR A 675 6.28 0.64 2.90
C TYR A 675 7.06 1.10 4.13
N ALA A 676 8.09 1.92 3.94
CA ALA A 676 8.60 2.81 4.98
C ALA A 676 8.60 4.26 4.48
N GLY A 677 8.48 5.22 5.40
CA GLY A 677 8.24 6.60 5.01
C GLY A 677 8.32 7.60 6.14
N ARG A 678 8.04 8.87 5.82
CA ARG A 678 7.97 9.95 6.80
C ARG A 678 6.86 10.95 6.50
N TYR A 679 6.33 11.56 7.55
CA TYR A 679 5.58 12.82 7.48
C TYR A 679 6.43 13.92 8.10
N MET A 680 6.43 15.10 7.49
CA MET A 680 6.98 16.30 8.10
C MET A 680 5.92 17.38 8.07
N SER A 681 5.79 18.12 9.17
CA SER A 681 4.97 19.31 9.21
C SER A 681 5.60 20.44 10.00
N SER A 682 5.32 21.67 9.56
CA SER A 682 5.66 22.86 10.32
C SER A 682 4.53 23.88 10.33
N TYR A 683 4.53 24.74 11.35
CA TYR A 683 3.57 25.81 11.55
C TYR A 683 4.29 27.14 11.78
N ASP A 684 3.83 28.19 11.09
CA ASP A 684 4.22 29.58 11.36
C ASP A 684 3.08 30.33 12.05
N GLN A 685 3.40 31.14 13.07
CA GLN A 685 2.44 31.99 13.81
C GLN A 685 3.00 33.41 13.97
N TRP A 686 2.12 34.41 13.87
CA TRP A 686 2.38 35.78 14.36
C TRP A 686 1.62 36.04 15.67
N GLY A 687 2.23 36.84 16.55
CA GLY A 687 1.68 37.24 17.84
C GLY A 687 0.82 38.51 17.76
N THR A 688 0.33 38.97 18.91
CA THR A 688 -0.50 40.17 19.04
C THR A 688 0.31 41.46 18.95
N TYR A 689 -0.34 42.54 18.50
CA TYR A 689 0.27 43.87 18.32
C TYR A 689 0.19 44.70 19.61
N GLN A 690 1.33 45.20 20.10
CA GLN A 690 1.37 46.27 21.09
C GLN A 690 1.54 47.64 20.42
N ARG A 691 0.85 48.66 20.93
CA ARG A 691 0.68 49.97 20.28
C ARG A 691 1.89 50.91 20.36
N THR A 692 2.97 50.51 21.04
CA THR A 692 3.95 51.45 21.61
C THR A 692 5.36 51.40 21.02
N ALA A 693 5.68 50.46 20.13
CA ALA A 693 6.94 50.48 19.38
C ALA A 693 6.88 49.64 18.09
N SER A 694 7.02 50.30 16.93
CA SER A 694 7.41 49.62 15.68
C SER A 694 8.15 50.58 14.75
N PRO A 695 9.28 50.16 14.15
CA PRO A 695 9.81 50.79 12.96
C PRO A 695 9.13 50.21 11.70
N LEU A 696 8.82 51.08 10.74
CA LEU A 696 8.32 50.72 9.41
C LEU A 696 9.23 49.66 8.75
N PHE A 697 8.68 48.52 8.30
CA PHE A 697 9.40 47.61 7.41
C PHE A 697 9.23 48.05 5.95
N THR A 698 10.14 47.63 5.07
CA THR A 698 10.11 47.98 3.64
C THR A 698 9.91 46.71 2.83
N TYR A 699 8.95 46.72 1.91
CA TYR A 699 8.68 45.65 0.96
C TYR A 699 9.71 45.65 -0.18
N ASP A 700 9.80 44.54 -0.94
CA ASP A 700 10.74 44.39 -2.06
C ASP A 700 10.50 45.39 -3.22
N ASP A 701 9.33 46.03 -3.30
CA ASP A 701 9.06 47.15 -4.23
C ASP A 701 9.59 48.51 -3.74
N GLY A 702 10.31 48.54 -2.61
CA GLY A 702 10.81 49.74 -1.96
C GLY A 702 9.76 50.54 -1.18
N SER A 703 8.50 50.12 -1.17
CA SER A 703 7.46 50.78 -0.39
C SER A 703 7.53 50.39 1.08
N ARG A 704 7.16 51.30 1.98
CA ARG A 704 7.12 51.02 3.43
C ARG A 704 5.75 50.46 3.82
N SER A 705 5.75 49.53 4.78
CA SER A 705 4.56 49.14 5.53
C SER A 705 3.90 50.40 6.07
N LYS A 706 2.67 50.71 5.69
CA LYS A 706 2.00 51.91 6.19
C LYS A 706 1.69 51.75 7.67
N ASP A 707 2.11 52.72 8.47
CA ASP A 707 1.47 52.94 9.76
C ASP A 707 -0.03 53.18 9.53
N TYR A 708 -0.87 52.39 10.19
CA TYR A 708 -2.28 52.72 10.39
C TYR A 708 -2.39 53.73 11.55
N ASP A 709 -1.69 54.86 11.43
CA ASP A 709 -1.87 55.97 12.35
C ASP A 709 -3.04 56.85 11.88
N VAL A 710 -3.89 57.20 12.83
CA VAL A 710 -5.13 57.95 12.64
C VAL A 710 -4.84 59.44 12.76
N SER A 711 -4.10 59.99 11.80
CA SER A 711 -3.96 61.44 11.63
C SER A 711 -3.96 61.86 10.16
N ALA A 712 -4.65 62.99 9.89
CA ALA A 712 -4.79 63.67 8.59
C ALA A 712 -5.52 62.93 7.43
N GLY A 713 -6.85 63.04 7.43
CA GLY A 713 -7.61 63.28 6.18
C GLY A 713 -8.50 62.14 5.65
N GLN A 714 -9.81 62.42 5.59
CA GLN A 714 -10.84 61.63 4.90
C GLN A 714 -11.16 60.23 5.46
N PHE A 715 -11.79 60.20 6.63
CA PHE A 715 -12.95 59.32 6.82
C PHE A 715 -14.08 60.09 7.49
N THR A 716 -15.23 60.21 6.83
CA THR A 716 -16.39 60.95 7.35
C THR A 716 -17.06 60.12 8.43
N VAL A 717 -16.84 60.46 9.70
CA VAL A 717 -17.63 59.94 10.81
C VAL A 717 -19.03 60.50 10.70
N LEU A 718 -20.00 59.65 10.33
CA LEU A 718 -21.41 59.97 10.53
C LEU A 718 -21.67 60.06 12.03
N ALA A 719 -22.09 61.25 12.48
CA ALA A 719 -22.57 61.43 13.85
C ALA A 719 -23.80 60.53 14.09
N PRO A 720 -23.97 59.97 15.31
CA PRO A 720 -24.98 58.96 15.55
C PRO A 720 -26.39 59.56 15.53
N ASN A 721 -27.16 59.23 14.49
CA ASN A 721 -28.61 59.17 14.62
C ASN A 721 -28.99 57.78 15.15
N ALA A 722 -29.92 57.75 16.09
CA ALA A 722 -30.32 56.51 16.76
C ALA A 722 -30.99 55.50 15.81
N ALA A 723 -30.89 54.22 16.18
CA ALA A 723 -31.32 53.01 15.47
C ALA A 723 -30.33 52.44 14.42
N ASN A 724 -30.14 51.11 14.52
CA ASN A 724 -29.36 50.23 13.65
C ASN A 724 -27.82 50.25 13.78
N CYS A 725 -27.31 49.41 14.70
CA CYS A 725 -25.93 48.92 14.68
C CYS A 725 -25.69 47.96 13.48
N GLY A 726 -25.54 48.51 12.28
CA GLY A 726 -25.19 47.74 11.09
C GLY A 726 -23.68 47.47 11.00
N LEU A 727 -23.29 46.20 11.00
CA LEU A 727 -21.91 45.78 10.71
C LEU A 727 -21.65 45.86 9.19
N VAL A 728 -20.72 46.72 8.78
CA VAL A 728 -20.18 46.74 7.42
C VAL A 728 -18.77 46.17 7.45
N SER A 729 -18.57 44.99 6.85
CA SER A 729 -17.23 44.48 6.58
C SER A 729 -16.72 45.03 5.24
N SER A 730 -15.47 45.47 5.20
CA SER A 730 -14.79 45.84 3.96
C SER A 730 -13.63 44.90 3.70
N SER A 731 -13.61 44.27 2.52
CA SER A 731 -12.57 43.34 2.10
C SER A 731 -11.91 43.84 0.83
N LYS A 732 -10.56 43.87 0.78
CA LYS A 732 -9.84 43.81 -0.50
C LYS A 732 -8.44 43.21 -0.35
N TYR A 733 -8.25 42.08 -1.03
CA TYR A 733 -6.97 41.37 -1.18
C TYR A 733 -6.19 41.88 -2.40
N ARG A 734 -4.86 41.79 -2.34
CA ARG A 734 -3.96 41.42 -3.46
C ARG A 734 -2.67 40.80 -2.90
N GLY A 735 -2.02 39.91 -3.64
CA GLY A 735 -0.66 39.42 -3.35
C GLY A 735 -0.56 38.27 -2.34
N GLY A 736 -1.10 38.43 -1.13
CA GLY A 736 -1.30 37.31 -0.20
C GLY A 736 -1.05 37.59 1.29
N THR A 737 -1.76 36.81 2.11
CA THR A 737 -1.36 36.41 3.47
C THR A 737 -1.29 37.48 4.59
N ILE A 738 -2.02 38.60 4.50
CA ILE A 738 -2.35 39.43 5.68
C ILE A 738 -3.87 39.63 5.76
N VAL A 739 -4.44 39.36 6.93
CA VAL A 739 -5.83 39.68 7.29
C VAL A 739 -5.79 40.60 8.51
N THR A 740 -6.32 41.82 8.37
CA THR A 740 -6.50 42.76 9.47
C THR A 740 -7.95 42.69 9.94
N THR A 741 -8.18 42.00 11.06
CA THR A 741 -9.51 41.87 11.67
C THR A 741 -9.65 42.88 12.81
N ALA A 742 -10.66 43.75 12.75
CA ALA A 742 -11.00 44.62 13.86
C ALA A 742 -11.79 43.83 14.93
N LEU A 743 -11.16 43.56 16.07
CA LEU A 743 -11.85 43.04 17.25
C LEU A 743 -12.38 44.22 18.09
N THR A 744 -13.65 44.55 17.93
CA THR A 744 -14.37 45.35 18.91
C THR A 744 -14.81 44.45 20.07
N ASN A 745 -14.03 44.45 21.15
CA ASN A 745 -14.49 43.88 22.42
C ASN A 745 -15.57 44.79 23.01
N THR A 746 -16.84 44.41 22.84
CA THR A 746 -17.98 45.08 23.49
C THR A 746 -17.98 44.76 24.98
N PHE A 747 -17.30 45.59 25.77
CA PHE A 747 -17.56 45.65 27.20
C PHE A 747 -18.96 46.25 27.41
N ALA A 748 -19.82 45.52 28.13
CA ALA A 748 -21.13 46.00 28.54
C ALA A 748 -20.98 47.05 29.66
N ALA A 749 -20.58 48.27 29.31
CA ALA A 749 -20.65 49.43 30.17
C ALA A 749 -21.92 50.22 29.83
N THR A 750 -22.81 50.39 30.81
CA THR A 750 -24.16 50.98 30.63
C THR A 750 -24.17 52.51 30.42
N THR A 751 -23.01 53.11 30.17
CA THR A 751 -22.83 54.53 29.85
C THR A 751 -21.84 54.68 28.70
N CYS A 752 -22.22 55.42 27.66
CA CYS A 752 -21.40 55.65 26.46
C CYS A 752 -20.23 56.60 26.78
N GLY A 753 -19.17 56.06 27.39
CA GLY A 753 -18.00 56.80 27.83
C GLY A 753 -16.80 55.89 28.04
N ALA A 754 -16.29 55.25 26.98
CA ALA A 754 -15.05 54.48 27.00
C ALA A 754 -14.24 54.74 25.72
N GLY A 755 -12.93 54.92 25.87
CA GLY A 755 -12.03 55.15 24.74
C GLY A 755 -11.81 53.88 23.92
N ASN A 756 -11.94 53.99 22.59
CA ASN A 756 -11.69 52.88 21.68
C ASN A 756 -10.19 52.51 21.66
N ALA A 757 -9.84 51.42 22.35
CA ALA A 757 -8.55 50.76 22.20
C ALA A 757 -8.56 49.91 20.92
N THR A 758 -8.41 50.54 19.75
CA THR A 758 -8.28 49.83 18.47
C THR A 758 -6.98 49.03 18.45
N GLN A 759 -7.06 47.71 18.61
CA GLN A 759 -5.93 46.79 18.45
C GLN A 759 -5.85 46.33 16.99
N TYR A 760 -4.72 46.60 16.33
CA TYR A 760 -4.48 46.25 14.93
C TYR A 760 -3.66 44.97 14.83
N PHE A 761 -4.31 43.84 14.53
CA PHE A 761 -3.59 42.58 14.36
C PHE A 761 -3.01 42.49 12.94
N ASN A 762 -1.72 42.74 12.81
CA ASN A 762 -0.95 42.22 11.69
C ASN A 762 -0.80 40.71 11.91
N GLN A 763 -1.50 39.90 11.12
CA GLN A 763 -1.43 38.44 11.18
C GLN A 763 -0.92 37.86 9.87
N ARG A 764 0.27 37.24 9.89
CA ARG A 764 0.65 36.26 8.88
C ARG A 764 -0.28 35.08 9.09
N VAL A 765 -1.11 34.80 8.09
CA VAL A 765 -2.06 33.68 8.15
C VAL A 765 -1.28 32.40 8.42
N ARG A 766 -1.73 31.63 9.42
CA ARG A 766 -1.12 30.36 9.81
C ARG A 766 -1.07 29.46 8.58
N LYS A 767 0.12 29.01 8.19
CA LYS A 767 0.29 28.00 7.14
C LYS A 767 0.91 26.77 7.77
N GLN A 768 0.13 25.69 7.77
CA GLN A 768 0.61 24.35 8.05
C GLN A 768 1.14 23.76 6.74
N TYR A 769 2.44 23.52 6.69
CA TYR A 769 3.05 22.76 5.60
C TYR A 769 3.04 21.29 6.01
N VAL A 770 2.60 20.38 5.14
CA VAL A 770 2.64 18.93 5.39
C VAL A 770 3.13 18.25 4.12
N SER A 771 4.16 17.40 4.23
CA SER A 771 4.58 16.51 3.15
C SER A 771 4.79 15.11 3.70
N ASP A 772 4.32 14.11 2.95
CA ASP A 772 4.56 12.70 3.22
C ASP A 772 5.34 12.05 2.08
N ARG A 773 6.19 11.08 2.41
CA ARG A 773 6.91 10.26 1.43
C ARG A 773 7.02 8.83 1.93
N GLY A 774 6.47 7.91 1.17
CA GLY A 774 6.67 6.47 1.30
C GLY A 774 7.53 5.92 0.16
N ARG A 775 8.33 4.91 0.46
CA ARG A 775 9.11 4.09 -0.48
C ARG A 775 8.85 2.62 -0.17
N LEU A 776 8.74 1.79 -1.21
CA LEU A 776 8.59 0.35 -1.04
C LEU A 776 9.84 -0.21 -0.34
N VAL A 777 9.66 -1.26 0.47
CA VAL A 777 10.75 -1.96 1.17
C VAL A 777 10.68 -3.45 0.86
N ALA A 778 11.82 -4.14 0.77
CA ALA A 778 11.76 -5.58 0.57
C ALA A 778 11.27 -6.28 1.83
N THR A 779 10.55 -7.39 1.68
CA THR A 779 9.96 -8.14 2.80
C THR A 779 11.02 -8.66 3.78
N SER A 780 12.26 -8.86 3.30
CA SER A 780 13.42 -9.23 4.11
C SER A 780 13.94 -8.11 5.01
N ASP A 781 13.68 -6.86 4.68
CA ASP A 781 14.44 -5.72 5.21
C ASP A 781 14.00 -5.36 6.63
N LYS A 782 14.96 -4.86 7.40
CA LYS A 782 14.78 -4.29 8.74
C LYS A 782 15.23 -2.82 8.80
N SER A 783 15.59 -2.24 7.66
CA SER A 783 16.07 -0.85 7.55
C SER A 783 15.95 -0.29 6.13
N GLN A 784 15.75 1.03 6.01
CA GLN A 784 15.76 1.76 4.74
C GLN A 784 16.34 3.17 4.94
N ILE A 785 16.96 3.71 3.90
CA ILE A 785 17.41 5.12 3.83
C ILE A 785 16.49 5.89 2.87
N LEU A 786 15.82 6.94 3.37
CA LEU A 786 15.10 7.90 2.55
C LEU A 786 16.04 9.05 2.17
N ARG A 787 16.50 9.08 0.91
CA ARG A 787 17.50 10.05 0.45
C ARG A 787 16.93 11.44 0.23
N PHE A 788 17.63 12.49 0.63
CA PHE A 788 17.17 13.87 0.45
C PHE A 788 16.92 14.23 -1.02
N SER A 789 17.75 13.72 -1.94
CA SER A 789 17.60 13.86 -3.40
C SER A 789 16.21 13.46 -3.91
N ASP A 790 15.76 12.28 -3.48
CA ASP A 790 14.52 11.64 -3.94
C ASP A 790 13.30 12.33 -3.34
N LEU A 791 13.51 12.98 -2.19
CA LEU A 791 12.52 13.76 -1.49
C LEU A 791 12.36 15.14 -2.14
N ILE A 792 13.45 15.89 -2.37
CA ILE A 792 13.35 17.22 -2.98
C ILE A 792 12.95 17.20 -4.46
N SER A 793 13.34 16.18 -5.22
CA SER A 793 13.05 16.09 -6.66
C SER A 793 11.54 16.17 -6.99
N ARG A 794 10.68 15.52 -6.18
CA ARG A 794 9.21 15.53 -6.38
C ARG A 794 8.49 16.75 -5.78
N GLU A 795 9.17 17.66 -5.09
CA GLU A 795 8.61 19.00 -4.84
C GLU A 795 8.75 19.83 -6.13
N LYS A 796 7.79 20.73 -6.44
CA LYS A 796 7.90 21.64 -7.58
C LYS A 796 8.72 22.87 -7.22
N ASP A 797 9.47 23.41 -8.16
CA ASP A 797 10.22 24.66 -7.92
C ASP A 797 9.27 25.81 -7.54
N GLY A 798 9.68 26.62 -6.56
CA GLY A 798 8.86 27.66 -5.95
C GLY A 798 7.86 27.18 -4.89
N ASN A 799 7.60 25.88 -4.75
CA ASN A 799 6.79 25.34 -3.64
C ASN A 799 7.52 25.45 -2.31
N LEU A 800 6.74 25.48 -1.23
CA LEU A 800 7.19 25.77 0.14
C LEU A 800 7.10 24.57 1.07
N ASN A 801 6.55 23.44 0.65
CA ASN A 801 6.00 22.47 1.59
C ASN A 801 7.09 21.65 2.27
N PHE A 802 7.91 20.96 1.47
CA PHE A 802 8.95 20.08 2.01
C PHE A 802 10.12 20.92 2.53
N CYS A 803 10.56 21.93 1.77
CA CYS A 803 11.60 22.84 2.23
C CYS A 803 11.24 23.64 3.50
N SER A 804 10.05 24.24 3.62
CA SER A 804 9.69 24.98 4.85
C SER A 804 9.36 24.06 6.03
N ALA A 805 8.92 22.82 5.82
CA ALA A 805 8.71 21.84 6.90
C ALA A 805 9.97 21.54 7.73
N TYR A 806 11.17 21.85 7.20
CA TYR A 806 12.42 21.77 7.94
C TYR A 806 12.73 23.00 8.82
N LYS A 807 12.26 24.20 8.45
CA LYS A 807 12.69 25.49 9.02
C LYS A 807 11.59 26.35 9.66
N GLY A 808 10.31 26.00 9.51
CA GLY A 808 9.20 26.66 10.19
C GLY A 808 9.27 26.54 11.72
N PHE A 809 8.47 27.33 12.44
CA PHE A 809 8.60 27.51 13.90
C PHE A 809 8.35 26.22 14.69
N VAL A 810 7.10 25.74 14.75
CA VAL A 810 6.79 24.45 15.42
C VAL A 810 6.95 23.32 14.43
N ARG A 811 7.80 22.33 14.71
CA ARG A 811 8.08 21.20 13.78
C ARG A 811 7.70 19.84 14.37
N SER A 812 6.78 19.13 13.72
CA SER A 812 6.53 17.70 13.95
C SER A 812 7.12 16.87 12.82
N ARG A 813 7.80 15.78 13.18
CA ARG A 813 8.38 14.83 12.24
C ARG A 813 8.02 13.42 12.68
N GLN A 814 7.46 12.65 11.76
CA GLN A 814 7.09 11.26 11.99
C GLN A 814 7.81 10.37 10.98
N ALA A 815 8.33 9.23 11.42
CA ALA A 815 8.69 8.12 10.53
C ALA A 815 7.67 7.01 10.73
N TYR A 816 7.37 6.26 9.67
CA TYR A 816 6.49 5.11 9.73
C TYR A 816 7.07 3.93 8.98
N VAL A 817 6.75 2.72 9.46
CA VAL A 817 6.94 1.46 8.75
C VAL A 817 5.59 0.76 8.70
N GLN A 818 5.27 0.20 7.55
CA GLN A 818 4.03 -0.49 7.26
C GLN A 818 4.32 -1.90 6.77
N LEU A 819 3.75 -2.89 7.46
CA LEU A 819 3.62 -4.25 6.97
C LEU A 819 2.25 -4.41 6.27
N SER A 820 2.17 -5.27 5.26
CA SER A 820 0.92 -5.63 4.60
C SER A 820 0.78 -7.15 4.49
N ASP A 821 -0.45 -7.66 4.54
CA ASP A 821 -0.77 -9.06 4.19
C ASP A 821 -1.17 -9.21 2.72
N VAL A 822 -1.29 -10.46 2.26
CA VAL A 822 -1.69 -10.82 0.89
C VAL A 822 -3.13 -10.39 0.54
N SER A 823 -3.95 -10.05 1.53
CA SER A 823 -5.30 -9.52 1.35
C SER A 823 -5.32 -7.97 1.38
N GLY A 824 -4.15 -7.32 1.46
CA GLY A 824 -3.99 -5.88 1.43
C GLY A 824 -4.23 -5.16 2.76
N ARG A 825 -4.50 -5.87 3.86
CA ARG A 825 -4.61 -5.26 5.21
C ARG A 825 -3.26 -4.74 5.64
N GLN A 826 -3.26 -3.69 6.47
CA GLN A 826 -2.05 -2.91 6.75
C GLN A 826 -1.82 -2.72 8.26
N LEU A 827 -0.64 -3.09 8.74
CA LEU A 827 -0.17 -2.78 10.09
C LEU A 827 0.90 -1.70 9.99
N MET A 828 0.65 -0.53 10.55
CA MET A 828 1.60 0.59 10.54
C MET A 828 2.06 0.90 11.96
N GLU A 829 3.35 1.11 12.14
CA GLU A 829 3.91 1.69 13.37
C GLU A 829 4.66 2.97 13.06
N MET A 830 4.51 3.96 13.94
CA MET A 830 5.03 5.30 13.76
C MET A 830 5.82 5.78 14.97
N ARG A 831 6.95 6.44 14.69
CA ARG A 831 7.75 7.19 15.66
C ARG A 831 7.59 8.68 15.40
N GLU A 832 7.51 9.48 16.46
CA GLU A 832 7.31 10.93 16.38
C GLU A 832 8.29 11.70 17.26
N VAL A 833 8.72 12.85 16.74
CA VAL A 833 9.46 13.87 17.46
C VAL A 833 8.87 15.25 17.20
N TRP A 834 8.89 16.08 18.23
CA TRP A 834 8.60 17.51 18.17
C TRP A 834 9.93 18.23 18.38
N TRP A 835 10.44 18.92 17.34
CA TRP A 835 11.82 19.41 17.32
C TRP A 835 12.12 20.39 18.46
N ASP A 836 11.15 21.19 18.85
CA ASP A 836 11.30 22.23 19.87
C ASP A 836 11.27 21.64 21.30
N TYR A 837 10.93 20.34 21.42
CA TYR A 837 10.85 19.58 22.65
C TYR A 837 11.34 18.12 22.47
N PRO A 838 12.54 17.88 21.90
CA PRO A 838 12.97 16.56 21.46
C PRO A 838 13.18 15.61 22.64
N ASN A 839 13.46 16.18 23.81
CA ASN A 839 13.71 15.50 25.08
C ASN A 839 12.57 15.67 26.11
N LYS A 840 11.37 16.16 25.73
CA LYS A 840 10.21 16.09 26.65
C LYS A 840 9.77 14.63 26.80
N THR A 841 10.34 13.94 27.79
CA THR A 841 9.58 12.95 28.56
C THR A 841 8.33 13.62 29.10
N VAL A 842 7.18 12.95 29.04
CA VAL A 842 5.88 13.43 29.56
C VAL A 842 6.10 14.04 30.95
N TYR A 843 5.96 15.37 31.04
CA TYR A 843 6.40 16.12 32.22
C TYR A 843 5.47 15.82 33.40
N PRO A 844 5.97 15.26 34.52
CA PRO A 844 5.12 14.82 35.62
C PRO A 844 4.78 15.99 36.56
N TYR A 845 3.99 16.95 36.08
CA TYR A 845 3.32 17.92 36.94
C TYR A 845 1.88 17.49 37.20
N ALA A 846 1.63 16.97 38.41
CA ALA A 846 0.29 16.68 38.90
C ALA A 846 -0.54 17.99 38.92
N GLY A 847 -1.64 18.02 38.17
CA GLY A 847 -2.60 19.13 38.18
C GLY A 847 -2.96 19.71 36.82
N ASN A 848 -2.11 19.57 35.79
CA ASN A 848 -2.43 20.05 34.44
C ASN A 848 -3.15 18.95 33.63
N SER A 849 -4.34 19.27 33.10
CA SER A 849 -5.03 18.43 32.13
C SER A 849 -4.23 18.38 30.83
N VAL A 850 -3.64 17.21 30.59
CA VAL A 850 -2.70 16.88 29.53
C VAL A 850 -3.16 17.37 28.14
N SER A 851 -2.35 18.23 27.53
CA SER A 851 -2.22 18.32 26.08
C SER A 851 -0.78 17.94 25.76
N ASP A 852 -0.58 16.82 25.05
CA ASP A 852 0.76 16.38 24.62
C ASP A 852 1.32 17.23 23.47
N ARG A 853 0.49 18.11 22.90
CA ARG A 853 0.95 19.25 22.11
C ARG A 853 1.34 20.38 23.05
N PRO A 854 2.47 21.07 22.81
CA PRO A 854 2.84 22.30 23.51
C PRO A 854 1.63 23.23 23.64
N ASN A 855 1.26 23.56 24.88
CA ASN A 855 0.07 24.37 25.13
C ASN A 855 0.36 25.82 24.71
N GLN A 856 -0.39 26.33 23.73
CA GLN A 856 -0.22 27.69 23.21
C GLN A 856 -0.39 28.77 24.30
N ASP A 857 -1.13 28.45 25.37
CA ASP A 857 -1.44 29.40 26.44
C ASP A 857 -0.56 29.23 27.69
N THR A 858 0.14 28.09 27.87
CA THR A 858 0.85 27.78 29.14
C THR A 858 2.28 27.22 29.01
N ASP A 859 2.81 26.98 27.80
CA ASP A 859 4.20 26.54 27.64
C ASP A 859 5.12 27.77 27.50
N PRO A 860 5.96 28.13 28.49
CA PRO A 860 6.67 29.41 28.50
C PRO A 860 7.66 29.59 27.34
N LEU A 861 8.05 28.51 26.66
CA LEU A 861 8.87 28.56 25.45
C LEU A 861 8.13 29.10 24.20
N PHE A 862 6.78 29.16 24.19
CA PHE A 862 6.04 29.92 23.17
C PHE A 862 6.29 31.44 23.26
N LEU A 863 6.75 31.93 24.42
CA LEU A 863 7.02 33.35 24.69
C LEU A 863 8.52 33.69 24.56
N ALA A 864 9.39 32.68 24.40
CA ALA A 864 10.83 32.85 24.35
C ALA A 864 11.29 33.31 22.94
N ASN A 865 11.44 34.63 22.80
CA ASN A 865 11.89 35.31 21.60
C ASN A 865 13.32 34.90 21.17
N THR A 866 13.44 34.14 20.07
CA THR A 866 14.71 33.62 19.51
C THR A 866 15.10 34.27 18.17
N SER A 867 14.61 35.48 17.88
CA SER A 867 14.86 36.12 16.58
C SER A 867 16.32 36.60 16.42
N ASP A 868 17.06 35.91 15.54
CA ASP A 868 18.32 36.36 14.94
C ASP A 868 18.04 37.62 14.09
N GLY A 869 18.22 38.80 14.69
CA GLY A 869 17.89 40.07 14.04
C GLY A 869 18.50 41.28 14.75
N LYS A 870 19.61 41.80 14.18
CA LYS A 870 20.36 43.01 14.55
C LYS A 870 20.91 43.10 15.99
N LEU A 871 22.22 43.38 16.09
CA LEU A 871 22.78 44.03 17.28
C LEU A 871 22.04 45.35 17.56
N GLY A 872 21.59 45.55 18.80
CA GLY A 872 21.07 46.83 19.29
C GLY A 872 19.55 47.04 19.30
N TYR A 873 18.72 46.04 18.98
CA TYR A 873 17.25 46.18 19.06
C TYR A 873 16.67 45.77 20.43
N THR A 874 15.92 46.68 21.06
CA THR A 874 15.42 46.60 22.45
C THR A 874 13.89 46.43 22.60
N GLY A 875 13.12 46.39 21.50
CA GLY A 875 11.66 46.13 21.56
C GLY A 875 11.30 44.65 21.60
N GLU A 876 10.03 44.33 21.92
CA GLU A 876 9.48 42.99 21.68
C GLU A 876 9.62 42.64 20.18
N ARG A 877 10.22 41.47 19.87
CA ARG A 877 10.49 41.05 18.49
C ARG A 877 9.47 39.97 18.12
N GLY A 878 8.77 40.17 17.00
CA GLY A 878 7.88 39.15 16.44
C GLY A 878 8.69 38.05 15.72
N PHE A 879 8.28 36.79 15.88
CA PHE A 879 8.88 35.66 15.17
C PHE A 879 8.63 35.78 13.65
N VAL A 880 9.72 35.80 12.87
CA VAL A 880 9.68 35.67 11.40
C VAL A 880 10.68 34.59 11.01
N HIS A 881 10.19 33.37 10.79
CA HIS A 881 11.05 32.28 10.32
C HIS A 881 11.33 32.42 8.82
N PRO A 882 12.55 32.11 8.36
CA PRO A 882 12.87 32.07 6.94
C PRO A 882 12.16 30.88 6.29
N VAL A 883 11.05 31.19 5.63
CA VAL A 883 10.32 30.27 4.73
C VAL A 883 11.28 29.84 3.61
N GLN A 884 11.32 28.55 3.28
CA GLN A 884 12.19 28.01 2.23
C GLN A 884 11.39 27.44 1.06
N ALA A 885 11.79 27.79 -0.16
CA ALA A 885 11.26 27.25 -1.40
C ALA A 885 12.24 26.25 -2.03
N LYS A 886 11.74 25.31 -2.83
CA LYS A 886 12.59 24.54 -3.75
C LYS A 886 13.08 25.45 -4.88
N GLN A 887 14.38 25.39 -5.20
CA GLN A 887 14.97 25.89 -6.44
C GLN A 887 16.02 24.88 -6.92
N GLY A 888 15.76 24.22 -8.05
CA GLY A 888 16.50 23.02 -8.45
C GLY A 888 16.54 22.00 -7.32
N ASN A 889 17.69 21.36 -7.09
CA ASN A 889 17.84 20.35 -6.04
C ASN A 889 18.16 20.94 -4.65
N GLN A 890 17.78 22.20 -4.37
CA GLN A 890 18.10 22.91 -3.13
C GLN A 890 16.89 23.61 -2.50
N CYS A 891 16.91 23.74 -1.17
CA CYS A 891 15.97 24.57 -0.42
C CYS A 891 16.58 25.95 -0.19
N VAL A 892 16.05 26.97 -0.85
CA VAL A 892 16.52 28.36 -0.78
C VAL A 892 15.58 29.20 0.08
N PRO A 893 16.08 30.21 0.83
CA PRO A 893 15.21 31.17 1.50
C PRO A 893 14.32 31.90 0.49
N LYS A 894 13.01 31.96 0.76
CA LYS A 894 12.07 32.74 -0.03
C LYS A 894 12.04 34.18 0.48
N VAL A 895 12.62 35.09 -0.30
CA VAL A 895 12.41 36.53 -0.20
C VAL A 895 11.00 36.87 -0.75
N TRP A 896 10.34 37.90 -0.23
CA TRP A 896 8.88 38.12 -0.34
C TRP A 896 8.49 39.57 -0.64
#